data_AF-A0A246DVF3-F1
#
_entry.id   AF-A0A246DVF3-F1
#
_cell.length_a   1.000
_cell.length_b   1.000
_cell.length_c   1.000
_cell.angle_alpha   90.00
_cell.angle_beta   90.00
_cell.angle_gamma   90.00
#
_symmetry.space_group_name_H-M   'P 1'
#
loop_
_entity.id
_entity.type
_entity.pdbx_description
1 polymer ?
#
loop_
_entity_poly.entity_id
_entity_poly.type
_entity_poly.pdbx_seq_one_letter_code
_entity_poly.pdbx_strand_id
1 'polypeptide(L)'
;MGSDAAIREAIIIAGGLGTRARSMTGDAIPKALLPIDGVPIILRQIRVLAREGVRHVRVLGGHLGSQLEPALGPEAERLGITIEVFVETSPLGTAGCLTTLDTVADDVLIVYGDMLFDLDLSALARHRQQFPAALTIIAHPNDHPRTSDIVVQKNGYLTRLLARKAPRDADWRNLVPAGLYVASGQFFETLLPGHQADMIHDVIPDLLERSIPVAIYDTPEYMKDTGSPSRHAAAAEDLRQDRVHAIHLSVRRPAVFFDCDGVLNEDVGGHGVIHPDQVTLVGRAGQAVRLAREAGFLTVAVTNRPQVAKGLLDEAGLDHVLGRLEAELAEDGGVLDRIYFCPHHPDKGFPNEVPELKIDCACRKPGDLMIRQAMAELPIEKARSAIIGDSLRDIGAGRKAGIWAYGVRTGYGLRDDRSYPAAETGIPHADLVFDTVYDAVRFQCSYHDIGQALFNAIDERLSNAAGPLLVGICGRSRSGKSTSAHAVQRLLSEAGRSVLRLELDRWILPLEHRRPDMNAEERNRVEDYPEIVRKLRQSGQVEAPGYHAASRGQHASPTLYDARGADVILLDGIFAGHVSIREDVDMTVFVEASQQALLDRFHKFYAWKGLTPAAAEELWTSRIQEEWPRIDLQRTSADIVINLEEALL
;
A
#
# COMPACT_ATOMS: atom_id res chain seq x y z
N MET A 1 -24.66 -13.38 15.32
CA MET A 1 -25.71 -12.34 15.31
C MET A 1 -26.08 -12.04 16.76
N GLY A 2 -25.18 -11.37 17.49
CA GLY A 2 -25.58 -10.56 18.64
C GLY A 2 -26.01 -9.19 18.11
N SER A 3 -26.90 -8.49 18.79
CA SER A 3 -27.25 -7.11 18.43
C SER A 3 -25.96 -6.28 18.39
N ASP A 4 -25.51 -5.85 17.21
CA ASP A 4 -24.41 -4.90 17.09
C ASP A 4 -24.79 -3.65 17.90
N ALA A 5 -24.06 -3.38 18.99
CA ALA A 5 -24.19 -2.11 19.69
C ALA A 5 -23.81 -1.02 18.68
N ALA A 6 -24.79 -0.33 18.12
CA ALA A 6 -24.58 0.71 17.12
C ALA A 6 -24.47 2.06 17.82
N ILE A 7 -23.54 2.92 17.38
CA ILE A 7 -23.47 4.30 17.86
C ILE A 7 -24.65 5.07 17.26
N ARG A 8 -25.64 5.44 18.10
CA ARG A 8 -26.89 6.09 17.67
C ARG A 8 -26.94 7.58 17.96
N GLU A 9 -26.00 8.09 18.75
CA GLU A 9 -25.94 9.48 19.16
C GLU A 9 -24.62 10.12 18.74
N ALA A 10 -24.67 11.41 18.39
CA ALA A 10 -23.48 12.21 18.14
C ALA A 10 -23.59 13.60 18.76
N ILE A 11 -22.45 14.16 19.14
CA ILE A 11 -22.28 15.55 19.58
C ILE A 11 -21.32 16.24 18.61
N ILE A 12 -21.77 17.32 17.98
CA ILE A 12 -20.92 18.16 17.12
C ILE A 12 -20.53 19.42 17.90
N ILE A 13 -19.23 19.61 18.11
CA ILE A 13 -18.67 20.80 18.75
C ILE A 13 -18.44 21.85 17.68
N ALA A 14 -19.44 22.71 17.48
CA ALA A 14 -19.43 23.85 16.56
C ALA A 14 -19.02 25.16 17.27
N GLY A 15 -18.37 25.07 18.43
CA GLY A 15 -17.85 26.19 19.21
C GLY A 15 -16.50 26.73 18.73
N GLY A 16 -16.12 27.92 19.22
CA GLY A 16 -14.81 28.54 19.00
C GLY A 16 -14.81 29.79 18.13
N LEU A 17 -13.83 30.67 18.36
CA LEU A 17 -13.73 32.01 17.73
C LEU A 17 -13.32 31.97 16.24
N GLY A 18 -13.03 30.80 15.69
CA GLY A 18 -12.68 30.62 14.27
C GLY A 18 -11.51 31.46 13.79
N THR A 19 -10.56 31.85 14.66
CA THR A 19 -9.55 32.89 14.36
C THR A 19 -8.75 32.65 13.07
N ARG A 20 -8.38 31.39 12.78
CA ARG A 20 -7.69 30.98 11.54
C ARG A 20 -8.60 30.96 10.30
N ALA A 21 -9.90 30.80 10.50
CA ALA A 21 -10.93 30.78 9.46
C ALA A 21 -11.61 32.14 9.27
N ARG A 22 -11.29 33.16 10.09
CA ARG A 22 -11.88 34.51 9.98
C ARG A 22 -11.70 35.13 8.60
N SER A 23 -10.59 34.85 7.92
CA SER A 23 -10.37 35.29 6.54
C SER A 23 -11.35 34.67 5.54
N MET A 24 -11.96 33.53 5.87
CA MET A 24 -12.94 32.83 5.04
C MET A 24 -14.38 33.14 5.46
N THR A 25 -14.64 33.24 6.77
CA THR A 25 -16.00 33.48 7.29
C THR A 25 -16.39 34.95 7.32
N GLY A 26 -15.42 35.87 7.30
CA GLY A 26 -15.65 37.31 7.44
C GLY A 26 -16.33 37.70 8.76
N ASP A 27 -16.33 36.81 9.75
CA ASP A 27 -17.10 36.93 11.00
C ASP A 27 -18.63 37.07 10.78
N ALA A 28 -19.13 36.64 9.61
CA ALA A 28 -20.55 36.74 9.24
C ALA A 28 -21.32 35.44 9.48
N ILE A 29 -20.62 34.29 9.42
CA ILE A 29 -21.20 32.96 9.60
C ILE A 29 -20.37 32.12 10.59
N PRO A 30 -20.99 31.22 11.36
CA PRO A 30 -20.28 30.19 12.11
C PRO A 30 -19.33 29.39 11.22
N LYS A 31 -18.17 28.99 11.77
CA LYS A 31 -17.20 28.15 11.05
C LYS A 31 -17.83 26.84 10.55
N ALA A 32 -18.71 26.23 11.35
CA ALA A 32 -19.44 25.02 11.00
C ALA A 32 -20.39 25.20 9.80
N LEU A 33 -20.78 26.44 9.47
CA LEU A 33 -21.58 26.77 8.28
C LEU A 33 -20.74 27.18 7.06
N LEU A 34 -19.40 27.19 7.17
CA LEU A 34 -18.53 27.48 6.04
C LEU A 34 -18.73 26.40 4.96
N PRO A 35 -19.07 26.78 3.71
CA PRO A 35 -19.36 25.83 2.65
C PRO A 35 -18.08 25.28 2.03
N ILE A 36 -18.00 23.95 1.94
CA ILE A 36 -16.99 23.25 1.14
C ILE A 36 -17.72 22.70 -0.09
N ASP A 37 -17.29 23.15 -1.26
CA ASP A 37 -17.91 22.76 -2.54
C ASP A 37 -19.44 22.93 -2.50
N GLY A 38 -19.88 24.14 -2.14
CA GLY A 38 -21.29 24.56 -2.12
C GLY A 38 -22.14 24.08 -0.95
N VAL A 39 -21.64 23.17 -0.09
CA VAL A 39 -22.41 22.62 1.04
C VAL A 39 -21.70 22.93 2.36
N PRO A 40 -22.40 23.51 3.37
CA PRO A 40 -21.89 23.69 4.72
C PRO A 40 -21.27 22.41 5.30
N ILE A 41 -20.10 22.52 5.93
CA ILE A 41 -19.39 21.36 6.50
C ILE A 41 -20.25 20.57 7.49
N ILE A 42 -20.98 21.24 8.39
CA ILE A 42 -21.83 20.57 9.37
C ILE A 42 -22.94 19.73 8.72
N LEU A 43 -23.50 20.18 7.59
CA LEU A 43 -24.50 19.41 6.86
C LEU A 43 -23.87 18.16 6.23
N ARG A 44 -22.61 18.23 5.79
CA ARG A 44 -21.87 17.05 5.32
C ARG A 44 -21.65 16.06 6.46
N GLN A 45 -21.23 16.53 7.64
CA GLN A 45 -21.07 15.70 8.84
C GLN A 45 -22.40 15.01 9.21
N ILE A 46 -23.50 15.75 9.30
CA ILE A 46 -24.83 15.22 9.61
C ILE A 46 -25.27 14.15 8.61
N ARG A 47 -25.02 14.35 7.30
CA ARG A 47 -25.34 13.35 6.27
C ARG A 47 -24.56 12.04 6.47
N VAL A 48 -23.28 12.12 6.78
CA VAL A 48 -22.45 10.95 7.10
C VAL A 48 -23.00 10.25 8.34
N LEU A 49 -23.21 10.99 9.43
CA LEU A 49 -23.75 10.44 10.68
C LEU A 49 -25.09 9.72 10.46
N ALA A 50 -26.03 10.34 9.74
CA ALA A 50 -27.32 9.75 9.43
C ALA A 50 -27.20 8.48 8.57
N ARG A 51 -26.31 8.48 7.56
CA ARG A 51 -26.02 7.33 6.70
C ARG A 51 -25.47 6.15 7.52
N GLU A 52 -24.60 6.45 8.49
CA GLU A 52 -24.00 5.48 9.41
C GLU A 52 -24.94 5.07 10.57
N GLY A 53 -26.17 5.60 10.59
CA GLY A 53 -27.23 5.15 11.48
C GLY A 53 -27.41 5.94 12.78
N VAL A 54 -26.74 7.10 12.91
CA VAL A 54 -27.01 8.06 14.00
C VAL A 54 -28.43 8.62 13.84
N ARG A 55 -29.15 8.72 14.95
CA ARG A 55 -30.56 9.17 15.00
C ARG A 55 -30.75 10.47 15.78
N HIS A 56 -29.82 10.78 16.68
CA HIS A 56 -29.86 11.99 17.49
C HIS A 56 -28.51 12.70 17.43
N VAL A 57 -28.54 13.99 17.09
CA VAL A 57 -27.36 14.83 16.98
C VAL A 57 -27.54 16.06 17.86
N ARG A 58 -26.62 16.29 18.79
CA ARG A 58 -26.57 17.51 19.60
C ARG A 58 -25.45 18.40 19.09
N VAL A 59 -25.73 19.67 18.83
CA VAL A 59 -24.77 20.63 18.28
C VAL A 59 -24.48 21.69 19.33
N LEU A 60 -23.24 21.78 19.77
CA LEU A 60 -22.77 22.79 20.70
C LEU A 60 -22.22 23.99 19.91
N GLY A 61 -23.04 25.03 19.75
CA GLY A 61 -22.71 26.25 19.02
C GLY A 61 -22.10 27.32 19.92
N GLY A 62 -21.04 27.98 19.44
CA GLY A 62 -20.43 29.12 20.12
C GLY A 62 -20.83 30.46 19.51
N HIS A 63 -19.84 31.26 19.11
CA HIS A 63 -20.04 32.52 18.42
C HIS A 63 -20.92 32.36 17.16
N LEU A 64 -21.95 33.18 17.02
CA LEU A 64 -22.98 33.11 15.96
C LEU A 64 -23.81 31.80 15.96
N GLY A 65 -23.77 31.00 17.03
CA GLY A 65 -24.43 29.70 17.12
C GLY A 65 -25.95 29.74 16.89
N SER A 66 -26.61 30.87 17.14
CA SER A 66 -28.04 31.06 16.83
C SER A 66 -28.38 30.92 15.33
N GLN A 67 -27.39 31.03 14.44
CA GLN A 67 -27.59 30.77 13.00
C GLN A 67 -27.64 29.28 12.64
N LEU A 68 -27.22 28.38 13.53
CA LEU A 68 -27.16 26.94 13.25
C LEU A 68 -28.56 26.32 13.17
N GLU A 69 -29.41 26.58 14.16
CA GLU A 69 -30.75 25.99 14.23
C GLU A 69 -31.58 26.17 12.94
N PRO A 70 -31.75 27.38 12.37
CA PRO A 70 -32.50 27.55 11.13
C PRO A 70 -31.82 26.89 9.91
N ALA A 71 -30.49 26.71 9.93
CA ALA A 71 -29.75 26.06 8.85
C ALA A 71 -29.86 24.52 8.90
N LEU A 72 -30.02 23.93 10.09
CA LEU A 72 -30.03 22.48 10.28
C LEU A 72 -31.42 21.85 10.22
N GLY A 73 -32.48 22.60 10.58
CA GLY A 73 -33.85 22.09 10.66
C GLY A 73 -34.36 21.37 9.39
N PRO A 74 -34.26 21.96 8.18
CA PRO A 74 -34.69 21.30 6.95
C PRO A 74 -33.95 20.00 6.66
N GLU A 75 -32.67 19.92 7.04
CA GLU A 75 -31.85 18.74 6.83
C GLU A 75 -32.20 17.61 7.81
N ALA A 76 -32.53 17.95 9.06
CA ALA A 76 -33.01 17.01 10.06
C ALA A 76 -34.29 16.29 9.60
N GLU A 77 -35.27 17.07 9.10
CA GLU A 77 -36.53 16.54 8.57
C GLU A 77 -36.29 15.63 7.35
N ARG A 78 -35.45 16.08 6.42
CA ARG A 78 -35.10 15.32 5.20
C ARG A 78 -34.45 13.97 5.51
N LEU A 79 -33.63 13.90 6.56
CA LEU A 79 -32.91 12.70 6.96
C LEU A 79 -33.67 11.83 7.97
N GLY A 80 -34.76 12.34 8.56
CA GLY A 80 -35.53 11.64 9.59
C GLY A 80 -34.73 11.40 10.88
N ILE A 81 -33.93 12.39 11.29
CA ILE A 81 -33.15 12.39 12.53
C ILE A 81 -33.54 13.58 13.41
N THR A 82 -33.20 13.51 14.69
CA THR A 82 -33.39 14.62 15.63
C THR A 82 -32.09 15.41 15.76
N ILE A 83 -32.17 16.73 15.61
CA ILE A 83 -31.05 17.65 15.83
C ILE A 83 -31.43 18.69 16.88
N GLU A 84 -30.61 18.85 17.91
CA GLU A 84 -30.77 19.85 18.95
C GLU A 84 -29.56 20.78 18.97
N VAL A 85 -29.78 22.09 19.03
CA VAL A 85 -28.71 23.10 19.05
C VAL A 85 -28.67 23.77 20.42
N PHE A 86 -27.50 23.73 21.06
CA PHE A 86 -27.22 24.40 22.31
C PHE A 86 -26.24 25.53 22.05
N VAL A 87 -26.60 26.76 22.37
CA VAL A 87 -25.73 27.92 22.18
C VAL A 87 -25.07 28.28 23.50
N GLU A 88 -23.74 28.18 23.55
CA GLU A 88 -22.94 28.54 24.70
C GLU A 88 -23.05 30.04 25.00
N THR A 89 -23.18 30.39 26.29
CA THR A 89 -23.15 31.78 26.76
C THR A 89 -21.73 32.28 27.04
N SER A 90 -20.78 31.37 27.29
CA SER A 90 -19.36 31.63 27.49
C SER A 90 -18.51 30.50 26.89
N PRO A 91 -17.28 30.78 26.42
CA PRO A 91 -16.45 29.78 25.75
C PRO A 91 -15.85 28.78 26.76
N LEU A 92 -16.43 27.59 26.86
CA LEU A 92 -15.98 26.54 27.80
C LEU A 92 -14.92 25.60 27.20
N GLY A 93 -14.47 25.83 25.97
CA GLY A 93 -13.46 24.99 25.31
C GLY A 93 -14.03 23.69 24.74
N THR A 94 -13.17 22.85 24.16
CA THR A 94 -13.57 21.65 23.40
C THR A 94 -14.07 20.50 24.28
N ALA A 95 -13.75 20.49 25.56
CA ALA A 95 -14.29 19.50 26.49
C ALA A 95 -15.22 20.11 27.55
N GLY A 96 -14.96 21.35 28.00
CA GLY A 96 -15.81 21.99 29.00
C GLY A 96 -17.25 22.21 28.52
N CYS A 97 -17.46 22.46 27.23
CA CYS A 97 -18.79 22.57 26.63
C CYS A 97 -19.66 21.33 26.79
N LEU A 98 -19.05 20.14 26.87
CA LEU A 98 -19.76 18.87 27.01
C LEU A 98 -20.47 18.75 28.37
N THR A 99 -20.05 19.52 29.37
CA THR A 99 -20.68 19.56 30.72
C THR A 99 -22.03 20.27 30.75
N THR A 100 -22.40 20.94 29.65
CA THR A 100 -23.71 21.59 29.50
C THR A 100 -24.80 20.62 29.08
N LEU A 101 -24.43 19.39 28.71
CA LEU A 101 -25.33 18.33 28.30
C LEU A 101 -25.64 17.42 29.49
N ASP A 102 -26.87 16.90 29.54
CA ASP A 102 -27.21 15.83 30.46
C ASP A 102 -26.36 14.58 30.19
N THR A 103 -26.03 13.83 31.25
CA THR A 103 -25.24 12.61 31.15
C THR A 103 -25.91 11.62 30.20
N VAL A 104 -25.12 11.12 29.25
CA VAL A 104 -25.57 10.18 28.23
C VAL A 104 -25.32 8.76 28.74
N ALA A 105 -26.34 7.89 28.69
CA ALA A 105 -26.20 6.51 29.18
C ALA A 105 -25.41 5.62 28.19
N ASP A 106 -25.59 5.85 26.89
CA ASP A 106 -24.99 5.08 25.81
C ASP A 106 -23.74 5.75 25.21
N ASP A 107 -23.05 5.01 24.35
CA ASP A 107 -21.89 5.52 23.61
C ASP A 107 -22.29 6.61 22.61
N VAL A 108 -21.60 7.75 22.70
CA VAL A 108 -21.83 8.92 21.85
C VAL A 108 -20.57 9.31 21.09
N LEU A 109 -20.72 9.57 19.79
CA LEU A 109 -19.62 10.09 18.97
C LEU A 109 -19.50 11.61 19.14
N ILE A 110 -18.35 12.08 19.58
CA ILE A 110 -18.00 13.51 19.65
C ILE A 110 -17.21 13.87 18.39
N VAL A 111 -17.61 14.94 17.72
CA VAL A 111 -17.04 15.40 16.45
C VAL A 111 -16.74 16.89 16.51
N TYR A 112 -15.54 17.32 16.13
CA TYR A 112 -15.28 18.75 15.96
C TYR A 112 -15.93 19.29 14.67
N GLY A 113 -16.60 20.44 14.76
CA GLY A 113 -17.42 21.01 13.68
C GLY A 113 -16.66 21.51 12.44
N ASP A 114 -15.33 21.41 12.45
CA ASP A 114 -14.43 21.76 11.35
C ASP A 114 -13.76 20.55 10.69
N MET A 115 -14.18 19.33 11.04
CA MET A 115 -13.65 18.09 10.49
C MET A 115 -14.49 17.61 9.31
N LEU A 116 -13.88 17.46 8.14
CA LEU A 116 -14.46 16.67 7.06
C LEU A 116 -14.04 15.22 7.25
N PHE A 117 -15.01 14.31 7.34
CA PHE A 117 -14.76 12.89 7.53
C PHE A 117 -15.79 12.01 6.81
N ASP A 118 -15.40 10.76 6.58
CA ASP A 118 -16.29 9.68 6.15
C ASP A 118 -15.80 8.37 6.82
N LEU A 119 -16.53 7.87 7.82
CA LEU A 119 -16.06 6.87 8.79
C LEU A 119 -17.12 5.78 9.01
N ASP A 120 -16.74 4.50 8.95
CA ASP A 120 -17.61 3.35 9.23
C ASP A 120 -17.87 3.23 10.74
N LEU A 121 -19.06 3.66 11.19
CA LEU A 121 -19.41 3.63 12.61
C LEU A 121 -19.66 2.20 13.12
N SER A 122 -19.96 1.25 12.24
CA SER A 122 -20.12 -0.16 12.62
C SER A 122 -18.76 -0.80 12.95
N ALA A 123 -17.71 -0.47 12.19
CA ALA A 123 -16.35 -0.87 12.48
C ALA A 123 -15.85 -0.27 13.80
N LEU A 124 -16.08 1.03 14.00
CA LEU A 124 -15.75 1.72 15.26
C LEU A 124 -16.48 1.11 16.46
N ALA A 125 -17.76 0.74 16.31
CA ALA A 125 -18.51 0.13 17.40
C ALA A 125 -18.03 -1.29 17.75
N ARG A 126 -17.67 -2.12 16.75
CA ARG A 126 -17.02 -3.43 16.98
C ARG A 126 -15.69 -3.27 17.71
N HIS A 127 -14.88 -2.30 17.30
CA HIS A 127 -13.63 -1.98 17.98
C HIS A 127 -13.87 -1.63 19.45
N ARG A 128 -14.89 -0.80 19.73
CA ARG A 128 -15.22 -0.39 21.10
C ARG A 128 -15.70 -1.53 21.99
N GLN A 129 -16.42 -2.51 21.44
CA GLN A 129 -16.75 -3.74 22.17
C GLN A 129 -15.51 -4.54 22.54
N GLN A 130 -14.49 -4.56 21.66
CA GLN A 130 -13.23 -5.25 21.91
C GLN A 130 -12.32 -4.49 22.89
N PHE A 131 -12.36 -3.15 22.87
CA PHE A 131 -11.54 -2.26 23.69
C PHE A 131 -12.40 -1.28 24.50
N PRO A 132 -13.12 -1.77 25.53
CA PRO A 132 -13.95 -0.92 26.37
C PRO A 132 -13.11 0.12 27.10
N ALA A 133 -13.54 1.39 27.05
CA ALA A 133 -12.84 2.53 27.61
C ALA A 133 -13.82 3.67 27.93
N ALA A 134 -13.44 4.57 28.83
CA ALA A 134 -14.24 5.77 29.09
C ALA A 134 -14.33 6.62 27.82
N LEU A 135 -13.19 6.78 27.13
CA LEU A 135 -13.02 7.51 25.89
C LEU A 135 -12.27 6.64 24.86
N THR A 136 -12.68 6.69 23.59
CA THR A 136 -11.93 6.14 22.46
C THR A 136 -11.50 7.30 21.57
N ILE A 137 -10.19 7.48 21.37
CA ILE A 137 -9.65 8.49 20.45
C ILE A 137 -9.60 7.87 19.06
N ILE A 138 -10.20 8.53 18.07
CA ILE A 138 -10.01 8.17 16.67
C ILE A 138 -8.70 8.82 16.21
N ALA A 139 -7.77 7.98 15.74
CA ALA A 139 -6.44 8.39 15.29
C ALA A 139 -6.18 7.94 13.85
N HIS A 140 -5.36 8.71 13.15
CA HIS A 140 -4.89 8.38 11.80
C HIS A 140 -3.46 8.87 11.56
N PRO A 141 -2.73 8.26 10.62
CA PRO A 141 -1.43 8.76 10.20
C PRO A 141 -1.57 9.98 9.29
N ASN A 142 -0.58 10.88 9.31
CA ASN A 142 -0.52 12.05 8.42
C ASN A 142 0.87 12.30 7.84
N ASP A 143 1.01 13.30 6.97
CA ASP A 143 2.27 13.68 6.30
C ASP A 143 3.13 14.67 7.11
N HIS A 144 2.82 14.91 8.39
CA HIS A 144 3.58 15.82 9.26
C HIS A 144 3.61 15.35 10.74
N PRO A 145 4.05 14.11 11.03
CA PRO A 145 4.02 13.55 12.39
C PRO A 145 4.85 14.32 13.42
N ARG A 146 5.96 14.93 12.99
CA ARG A 146 6.87 15.72 13.86
C ARG A 146 6.23 17.00 14.40
N THR A 147 5.18 17.51 13.76
CA THR A 147 4.50 18.76 14.16
C THR A 147 3.06 18.55 14.62
N SER A 148 2.65 17.29 14.75
CA SER A 148 1.31 16.86 15.18
C SER A 148 1.35 16.30 16.58
N ASP A 149 0.27 16.36 17.35
CA ASP A 149 0.18 15.61 18.62
C ASP A 149 0.17 14.11 18.30
N ILE A 150 0.87 13.29 19.09
CA ILE A 150 0.97 11.84 18.85
C ILE A 150 0.40 11.06 20.04
N VAL A 151 -0.41 10.04 19.74
CA VAL A 151 -0.86 9.06 20.74
C VAL A 151 0.00 7.82 20.67
N VAL A 152 0.55 7.42 21.81
CA VAL A 152 1.29 6.18 21.98
C VAL A 152 0.37 5.18 22.65
N GLN A 153 0.25 3.99 22.06
CA GLN A 153 -0.62 2.95 22.58
C GLN A 153 0.11 1.65 22.88
N LYS A 154 -0.48 0.86 23.78
CA LYS A 154 -0.12 -0.54 24.01
C LYS A 154 -1.40 -1.35 24.15
N ASN A 155 -1.50 -2.44 23.39
CA ASN A 155 -2.67 -3.34 23.39
C ASN A 155 -4.01 -2.61 23.16
N GLY A 156 -4.05 -1.61 22.28
CA GLY A 156 -5.27 -0.84 21.97
C GLY A 156 -5.56 0.33 22.91
N TYR A 157 -4.78 0.50 23.99
CA TYR A 157 -4.98 1.54 24.99
C TYR A 157 -3.88 2.59 24.98
N LEU A 158 -4.25 3.85 25.17
CA LEU A 158 -3.34 4.99 25.29
C LEU A 158 -2.43 4.82 26.51
N THR A 159 -1.12 4.99 26.31
CA THR A 159 -0.13 4.98 27.38
C THR A 159 0.55 6.35 27.54
N ARG A 160 0.73 7.09 26.45
CA ARG A 160 1.29 8.45 26.46
C ARG A 160 0.64 9.32 25.40
N LEU A 161 0.44 10.58 25.73
CA LEU A 161 0.12 11.63 24.76
C LEU A 161 1.34 12.55 24.62
N LEU A 162 1.84 12.69 23.40
CA LEU A 162 3.03 13.48 23.09
C LEU A 162 2.62 14.78 22.40
N ALA A 163 2.56 15.86 23.17
CA ALA A 163 2.14 17.16 22.67
C ALA A 163 3.11 17.70 21.58
N ARG A 164 2.56 18.28 20.51
CA ARG A 164 3.31 18.79 19.35
C ARG A 164 4.33 19.89 19.65
N LYS A 165 4.12 20.64 20.75
CA LYS A 165 4.99 21.76 21.16
C LYS A 165 6.02 21.35 22.22
N ALA A 166 5.94 20.12 22.73
CA ALA A 166 6.88 19.62 23.71
C ALA A 166 8.09 18.97 23.00
N PRO A 167 9.31 19.14 23.53
CA PRO A 167 10.45 18.36 23.07
C PRO A 167 10.15 16.87 23.16
N ARG A 168 10.56 16.12 22.14
CA ARG A 168 10.44 14.65 22.09
C ARG A 168 11.81 14.02 22.23
N ASP A 169 11.83 12.85 22.85
CA ASP A 169 12.98 11.97 22.99
C ASP A 169 13.37 11.30 21.66
N ALA A 170 12.38 11.01 20.81
CA ALA A 170 12.55 10.39 19.51
C ALA A 170 11.35 10.66 18.59
N ASP A 171 11.44 10.17 17.35
CA ASP A 171 10.25 9.98 16.52
C ASP A 171 9.45 8.78 17.08
N TRP A 172 8.13 8.85 16.96
CA TRP A 172 7.19 7.83 17.43
C TRP A 172 6.27 7.42 16.27
N ARG A 173 5.61 6.28 16.42
CA ARG A 173 4.59 5.80 15.47
C ARG A 173 3.60 6.92 15.11
N ASN A 174 3.32 7.08 13.84
CA ASN A 174 2.52 8.16 13.27
C ASN A 174 1.01 7.95 13.53
N LEU A 175 0.59 8.16 14.77
CA LEU A 175 -0.82 8.10 15.17
C LEU A 175 -1.24 9.45 15.73
N VAL A 176 -2.01 10.19 14.94
CA VAL A 176 -2.43 11.56 15.25
C VAL A 176 -3.91 11.57 15.64
N PRO A 177 -4.31 12.15 16.79
CA PRO A 177 -5.71 12.37 17.12
C PRO A 177 -6.43 13.20 16.05
N ALA A 178 -7.60 12.73 15.60
CA ALA A 178 -8.29 13.30 14.45
C ALA A 178 -9.50 14.17 14.81
N GLY A 179 -9.61 14.67 16.05
CA GLY A 179 -10.73 15.53 16.47
C GLY A 179 -12.09 14.82 16.53
N LEU A 180 -12.09 13.49 16.54
CA LEU A 180 -13.25 12.63 16.75
C LEU A 180 -12.99 11.71 17.94
N TYR A 181 -14.02 11.46 18.76
CA TYR A 181 -13.93 10.59 19.94
C TYR A 181 -15.22 9.79 20.13
N VAL A 182 -15.17 8.63 20.75
CA VAL A 182 -16.37 7.96 21.31
C VAL A 182 -16.30 8.01 22.82
N ALA A 183 -17.33 8.55 23.45
CA ALA A 183 -17.43 8.68 24.90
C ALA A 183 -18.54 7.80 25.46
N SER A 184 -18.29 7.17 26.60
CA SER A 184 -19.32 6.53 27.45
C SER A 184 -19.89 7.51 28.47
N GLY A 185 -20.98 7.14 29.15
CA GLY A 185 -21.45 7.84 30.35
C GLY A 185 -20.37 8.06 31.41
N GLN A 186 -19.47 7.08 31.62
CA GLN A 186 -18.34 7.21 32.54
C GLN A 186 -17.44 8.40 32.18
N PHE A 187 -17.23 8.69 30.90
CA PHE A 187 -16.44 9.85 30.50
C PHE A 187 -17.09 11.16 30.94
N PHE A 188 -18.41 11.32 30.77
CA PHE A 188 -19.10 12.54 31.18
C PHE A 188 -19.04 12.77 32.70
N GLU A 189 -19.08 11.71 33.51
CA GLU A 189 -18.91 11.79 34.97
C GLU A 189 -17.53 12.28 35.41
N THR A 190 -16.53 12.21 34.53
CA THR A 190 -15.17 12.67 34.82
C THR A 190 -14.97 14.16 34.61
N LEU A 191 -15.85 14.81 33.84
CA LEU A 191 -15.71 16.22 33.48
C LEU A 191 -16.14 17.14 34.62
N LEU A 192 -15.46 18.28 34.76
CA LEU A 192 -15.76 19.29 35.77
C LEU A 192 -16.67 20.39 35.22
N PRO A 193 -17.92 20.53 35.70
CA PRO A 193 -18.84 21.56 35.21
C PRO A 193 -18.30 22.98 35.39
N GLY A 194 -18.62 23.86 34.43
CA GLY A 194 -18.35 25.30 34.51
C GLY A 194 -16.88 25.69 34.35
N HIS A 195 -15.98 24.76 34.02
CA HIS A 195 -14.57 25.03 33.78
C HIS A 195 -14.26 25.01 32.28
N GLN A 196 -13.38 25.91 31.84
CA GLN A 196 -12.84 25.85 30.49
C GLN A 196 -11.84 24.70 30.40
N ALA A 197 -12.04 23.78 29.44
CA ALA A 197 -11.16 22.63 29.26
C ALA A 197 -11.00 22.24 27.78
N ASP A 198 -9.79 21.83 27.40
CA ASP A 198 -9.46 21.24 26.12
C ASP A 198 -9.36 19.71 26.19
N MET A 199 -9.91 19.02 25.18
CA MET A 199 -9.92 17.56 25.13
C MET A 199 -8.50 16.95 25.14
N ILE A 200 -7.60 17.46 24.30
CA ILE A 200 -6.26 16.90 24.12
C ILE A 200 -5.32 17.36 25.24
N HIS A 201 -5.36 18.64 25.60
CA HIS A 201 -4.34 19.22 26.47
C HIS A 201 -4.70 19.19 27.96
N ASP A 202 -5.98 19.01 28.33
CA ASP A 202 -6.41 18.98 29.73
C ASP A 202 -7.07 17.64 30.08
N VAL A 203 -8.12 17.21 29.35
CA VAL A 203 -8.95 16.06 29.74
C VAL A 203 -8.26 14.72 29.55
N ILE A 204 -7.68 14.45 28.37
CA ILE A 204 -6.97 13.18 28.13
C ILE A 204 -5.80 12.97 29.12
N PRO A 205 -4.95 13.98 29.39
CA PRO A 205 -3.94 13.88 30.44
C PRO A 205 -4.51 13.56 31.83
N ASP A 206 -5.61 14.19 32.25
CA ASP A 206 -6.27 13.90 33.54
C ASP A 206 -6.78 12.45 33.61
N LEU A 207 -7.40 11.93 32.53
CA LEU A 207 -7.84 10.54 32.45
C LEU A 207 -6.66 9.57 32.63
N LEU A 208 -5.52 9.85 31.99
CA LEU A 208 -4.30 9.04 32.15
C LEU A 208 -3.75 9.10 33.58
N GLU A 209 -3.68 10.29 34.18
CA GLU A 209 -3.20 10.46 35.57
C GLU A 209 -4.07 9.69 36.57
N ARG A 210 -5.39 9.67 36.33
CA ARG A 210 -6.38 8.93 37.12
C ARG A 210 -6.49 7.45 36.76
N SER A 211 -5.66 6.96 35.82
CA SER A 211 -5.68 5.58 35.32
C SER A 211 -7.05 5.13 34.78
N ILE A 212 -7.81 6.07 34.20
CA ILE A 212 -9.07 5.78 33.52
C ILE A 212 -8.74 5.33 32.09
N PRO A 213 -9.21 4.15 31.63
CA PRO A 213 -8.86 3.64 30.32
C PRO A 213 -9.29 4.54 29.18
N VAL A 214 -8.35 4.82 28.26
CA VAL A 214 -8.58 5.50 26.98
C VAL A 214 -8.12 4.57 25.86
N ALA A 215 -9.02 4.21 24.94
CA ALA A 215 -8.70 3.35 23.80
C ALA A 215 -8.30 4.18 22.57
N ILE A 216 -7.54 3.59 21.64
CA ILE A 216 -7.18 4.19 20.35
C ILE A 216 -7.84 3.39 19.24
N TYR A 217 -8.69 4.05 18.44
CA TYR A 217 -9.16 3.50 17.16
C TYR A 217 -8.31 4.08 16.04
N ASP A 218 -7.38 3.27 15.57
CA ASP A 218 -6.53 3.60 14.44
C ASP A 218 -7.32 3.31 13.15
N THR A 219 -7.47 4.28 12.24
CA THR A 219 -8.20 4.13 10.98
C THR A 219 -7.46 4.74 9.77
N PRO A 220 -7.52 4.10 8.58
CA PRO A 220 -7.03 4.67 7.32
C PRO A 220 -8.07 5.56 6.60
N GLU A 221 -9.26 5.74 7.19
CA GLU A 221 -10.39 6.45 6.58
C GLU A 221 -10.15 7.97 6.48
N TYR A 222 -11.04 8.67 5.78
CA TYR A 222 -10.85 10.09 5.50
C TYR A 222 -11.14 10.92 6.76
N MET A 223 -10.12 11.64 7.24
CA MET A 223 -10.27 12.71 8.22
C MET A 223 -9.40 13.89 7.84
N LYS A 224 -9.98 15.09 7.77
CA LYS A 224 -9.24 16.33 7.49
C LYS A 224 -9.86 17.53 8.21
N ASP A 225 -9.04 18.23 8.99
CA ASP A 225 -9.36 19.57 9.51
C ASP A 225 -9.41 20.57 8.36
N THR A 226 -10.49 21.34 8.25
CA THR A 226 -10.69 22.34 7.20
C THR A 226 -10.52 23.76 7.72
N GLY A 227 -9.86 23.94 8.87
CA GLY A 227 -9.75 25.20 9.59
C GLY A 227 -8.81 26.26 9.01
N SER A 228 -8.07 25.96 7.94
CA SER A 228 -7.24 26.94 7.21
C SER A 228 -7.68 27.02 5.73
N PRO A 229 -7.43 28.15 5.04
CA PRO A 229 -7.75 28.28 3.61
C PRO A 229 -7.15 27.19 2.73
N SER A 230 -5.90 26.81 2.97
CA SER A 230 -5.22 25.75 2.21
C SER A 230 -5.88 24.39 2.41
N ARG A 231 -6.20 24.02 3.67
CA ARG A 231 -6.84 22.73 3.98
C ARG A 231 -8.28 22.69 3.47
N HIS A 232 -9.00 23.80 3.55
CA HIS A 232 -10.33 23.93 3.00
C HIS A 232 -10.36 23.73 1.47
N ALA A 233 -9.42 24.35 0.75
CA ALA A 233 -9.29 24.16 -0.71
C ALA A 233 -8.94 22.71 -1.06
N ALA A 234 -8.02 22.07 -0.32
CA ALA A 234 -7.67 20.67 -0.50
C ALA A 234 -8.86 19.73 -0.25
N ALA A 235 -9.65 19.99 0.79
CA ALA A 235 -10.87 19.22 1.09
C ALA A 235 -11.93 19.34 -0.02
N ALA A 236 -12.07 20.53 -0.63
CA ALA A 236 -12.96 20.72 -1.77
C ALA A 236 -12.49 19.97 -3.02
N GLU A 237 -11.18 19.89 -3.26
CA GLU A 237 -10.62 19.05 -4.34
C GLU A 237 -10.87 17.57 -4.07
N ASP A 238 -10.60 17.09 -2.86
CA ASP A 238 -10.81 15.68 -2.50
C ASP A 238 -12.28 15.25 -2.68
N LEU A 239 -13.24 16.14 -2.40
CA LEU A 239 -14.65 15.92 -2.70
C LEU A 239 -14.95 15.84 -4.19
N ARG A 240 -14.41 16.76 -5.01
CA ARG A 240 -14.60 16.75 -6.46
C ARG A 240 -14.00 15.54 -7.16
N GLN A 241 -12.99 14.92 -6.55
CA GLN A 241 -12.33 13.70 -7.03
C GLN A 241 -12.90 12.42 -6.39
N ASP A 242 -14.02 12.51 -5.66
CA ASP A 242 -14.66 11.39 -4.93
C ASP A 242 -13.74 10.65 -3.93
N ARG A 243 -12.64 11.28 -3.49
CA ARG A 243 -11.64 10.66 -2.62
C ARG A 243 -12.11 10.44 -1.19
N VAL A 244 -13.09 11.23 -0.74
CA VAL A 244 -13.59 11.17 0.64
C VAL A 244 -14.27 9.83 0.92
N HIS A 245 -15.23 9.42 0.08
CA HIS A 245 -15.91 8.14 0.25
C HIS A 245 -15.09 6.96 -0.27
N ALA A 246 -14.21 7.18 -1.27
CA ALA A 246 -13.39 6.11 -1.85
C ALA A 246 -12.52 5.37 -0.84
N ILE A 247 -12.18 6.00 0.30
CA ILE A 247 -11.34 5.40 1.33
C ILE A 247 -12.11 4.87 2.56
N HIS A 248 -13.44 4.94 2.55
CA HIS A 248 -14.32 4.37 3.57
C HIS A 248 -14.13 2.84 3.68
N LEU A 249 -14.27 2.26 4.87
CA LEU A 249 -14.01 0.82 5.08
C LEU A 249 -14.99 -0.11 4.33
N SER A 250 -16.14 0.38 3.87
CA SER A 250 -17.04 -0.39 3.00
C SER A 250 -16.53 -0.55 1.57
N VAL A 251 -15.54 0.25 1.14
CA VAL A 251 -15.03 0.26 -0.23
C VAL A 251 -13.74 -0.56 -0.30
N ARG A 252 -13.79 -1.67 -1.05
CA ARG A 252 -12.60 -2.48 -1.31
C ARG A 252 -11.63 -1.73 -2.21
N ARG A 253 -10.34 -1.74 -1.85
CA ARG A 253 -9.26 -1.07 -2.58
C ARG A 253 -8.04 -1.96 -2.71
N PRO A 254 -7.30 -1.89 -3.82
CA PRO A 254 -6.05 -2.63 -3.94
C PRO A 254 -5.01 -2.11 -2.94
N ALA A 255 -4.05 -2.95 -2.56
CA ALA A 255 -2.97 -2.59 -1.65
C ALA A 255 -1.60 -2.82 -2.27
N VAL A 256 -0.65 -1.95 -1.90
CA VAL A 256 0.78 -2.18 -2.09
C VAL A 256 1.38 -2.51 -0.73
N PHE A 257 1.88 -3.73 -0.62
CA PHE A 257 2.63 -4.20 0.54
C PHE A 257 4.12 -3.93 0.33
N PHE A 258 4.78 -3.32 1.30
CA PHE A 258 6.20 -2.99 1.26
C PHE A 258 6.96 -3.77 2.32
N ASP A 259 8.12 -4.33 2.00
CA ASP A 259 9.13 -4.55 3.05
C ASP A 259 9.73 -3.21 3.51
N CYS A 260 10.41 -3.21 4.65
CA CYS A 260 11.12 -2.06 5.18
C CYS A 260 12.59 -2.08 4.73
N ASP A 261 13.40 -2.95 5.33
CA ASP A 261 14.85 -2.98 5.10
C ASP A 261 15.14 -3.47 3.66
N GLY A 262 15.97 -2.75 2.91
CA GLY A 262 16.25 -3.02 1.49
C GLY A 262 15.21 -2.48 0.50
N VAL A 263 14.05 -2.01 0.96
CA VAL A 263 12.93 -1.55 0.11
C VAL A 263 12.50 -0.11 0.41
N LEU A 264 12.02 0.16 1.63
CA LEU A 264 11.69 1.52 2.07
C LEU A 264 12.91 2.22 2.67
N ASN A 265 13.63 1.53 3.56
CA ASN A 265 14.89 2.00 4.13
C ASN A 265 16.05 1.09 3.75
N GLU A 266 17.27 1.61 3.82
CA GLU A 266 18.47 0.86 3.49
C GLU A 266 18.63 -0.34 4.44
N ASP A 267 19.08 -1.48 3.90
CA ASP A 267 19.55 -2.59 4.71
C ASP A 267 20.96 -2.26 5.21
N VAL A 268 21.12 -2.14 6.53
CA VAL A 268 22.41 -1.86 7.18
C VAL A 268 23.26 -3.12 7.39
N GLY A 269 22.77 -4.28 6.94
CA GLY A 269 23.44 -5.57 7.10
C GLY A 269 23.56 -6.02 8.55
N GLY A 270 24.23 -7.16 8.75
CA GLY A 270 24.49 -7.72 10.08
C GLY A 270 23.21 -8.04 10.85
N HIS A 271 22.88 -7.21 11.84
CA HIS A 271 21.69 -7.40 12.68
C HIS A 271 20.45 -6.64 12.17
N GLY A 272 20.56 -5.85 11.10
CA GLY A 272 19.52 -4.94 10.63
C GLY A 272 19.39 -3.69 11.51
N VAL A 273 18.40 -2.84 11.22
CA VAL A 273 18.19 -1.56 11.91
C VAL A 273 17.74 -1.79 13.35
N ILE A 274 18.51 -1.26 14.31
CA ILE A 274 18.24 -1.36 15.76
C ILE A 274 18.15 0.02 16.44
N HIS A 275 18.53 1.09 15.76
CA HIS A 275 18.46 2.46 16.26
C HIS A 275 17.85 3.40 15.21
N PRO A 276 17.04 4.40 15.60
CA PRO A 276 16.43 5.35 14.67
C PRO A 276 17.43 6.03 13.72
N ASP A 277 18.63 6.39 14.19
CA ASP A 277 19.65 7.07 13.36
C ASP A 277 20.21 6.20 12.22
N GLN A 278 19.90 4.90 12.20
CA GLN A 278 20.26 3.99 11.12
C GLN A 278 19.20 3.97 9.99
N VAL A 279 18.06 4.63 10.18
CA VAL A 279 17.00 4.69 9.17
C VAL A 279 17.38 5.72 8.12
N THR A 280 17.75 5.25 6.93
CA THR A 280 17.96 6.05 5.72
C THR A 280 17.06 5.52 4.62
N LEU A 281 16.30 6.36 3.93
CA LEU A 281 15.38 5.91 2.88
C LEU A 281 16.14 5.42 1.64
N VAL A 282 15.62 4.37 1.00
CA VAL A 282 16.12 3.92 -0.31
C VAL A 282 15.59 4.85 -1.39
N GLY A 283 16.46 5.70 -1.92
CA GLY A 283 16.16 6.55 -3.07
C GLY A 283 14.86 7.35 -2.91
N ARG A 284 13.86 7.05 -3.76
CA ARG A 284 12.56 7.76 -3.78
C ARG A 284 11.44 7.01 -3.04
N ALA A 285 11.76 6.31 -1.95
CA ALA A 285 10.80 5.47 -1.21
C ALA A 285 9.57 6.26 -0.70
N GLY A 286 9.77 7.45 -0.11
CA GLY A 286 8.65 8.29 0.35
C GLY A 286 7.71 8.70 -0.79
N GLN A 287 8.29 9.08 -1.93
CA GLN A 287 7.53 9.43 -3.14
C GLN A 287 6.81 8.21 -3.75
N ALA A 288 7.37 7.00 -3.60
CA ALA A 288 6.72 5.76 -4.01
C ALA A 288 5.47 5.50 -3.16
N VAL A 289 5.57 5.63 -1.83
CA VAL A 289 4.41 5.50 -0.94
C VAL A 289 3.35 6.55 -1.26
N ARG A 290 3.75 7.81 -1.49
CA ARG A 290 2.83 8.87 -1.93
C ARG A 290 2.12 8.53 -3.23
N LEU A 291 2.86 8.10 -4.25
CA LEU A 291 2.32 7.73 -5.56
C LEU A 291 1.27 6.62 -5.45
N ALA A 292 1.54 5.57 -4.66
CA ALA A 292 0.58 4.50 -4.42
C ALA A 292 -0.71 5.03 -3.77
N ARG A 293 -0.59 5.89 -2.76
CA ARG A 293 -1.74 6.49 -2.07
C ARG A 293 -2.58 7.38 -2.98
N GLU A 294 -1.92 8.23 -3.78
CA GLU A 294 -2.58 9.11 -4.75
C GLU A 294 -3.31 8.33 -5.86
N ALA A 295 -2.79 7.14 -6.22
CA ALA A 295 -3.43 6.20 -7.12
C ALA A 295 -4.55 5.35 -6.46
N GLY A 296 -4.89 5.63 -5.20
CA GLY A 296 -6.00 4.99 -4.48
C GLY A 296 -5.66 3.65 -3.80
N PHE A 297 -4.39 3.27 -3.75
CA PHE A 297 -3.96 2.05 -3.06
C PHE A 297 -3.86 2.26 -1.55
N LEU A 298 -4.17 1.20 -0.80
CA LEU A 298 -3.72 1.07 0.59
C LEU A 298 -2.21 0.84 0.63
N THR A 299 -1.49 1.54 1.49
CA THR A 299 -0.04 1.43 1.65
C THR A 299 0.30 0.72 2.96
N VAL A 300 0.80 -0.51 2.88
CA VAL A 300 0.99 -1.37 4.06
C VAL A 300 2.43 -1.84 4.14
N ALA A 301 3.11 -1.63 5.27
CA ALA A 301 4.42 -2.24 5.50
C ALA A 301 4.27 -3.61 6.18
N VAL A 302 5.01 -4.62 5.72
CA VAL A 302 5.06 -5.98 6.28
C VAL A 302 6.52 -6.41 6.43
N THR A 303 7.05 -6.42 7.67
CA THR A 303 8.50 -6.56 7.88
C THR A 303 8.90 -7.59 8.94
N ASN A 304 10.01 -8.28 8.72
CA ASN A 304 10.60 -9.18 9.70
C ASN A 304 11.46 -8.37 10.68
N ARG A 305 11.11 -8.33 11.96
CA ARG A 305 11.86 -7.61 13.01
C ARG A 305 12.44 -8.56 14.08
N PRO A 306 13.32 -9.51 13.70
CA PRO A 306 13.88 -10.48 14.64
C PRO A 306 14.79 -9.86 15.70
N GLN A 307 15.16 -8.59 15.56
CA GLN A 307 16.00 -7.87 16.51
C GLN A 307 15.37 -7.84 17.90
N VAL A 308 14.03 -7.84 17.99
CA VAL A 308 13.29 -7.97 19.26
C VAL A 308 13.53 -9.34 19.89
N ALA A 309 13.30 -10.44 19.15
CA ALA A 309 13.59 -11.80 19.66
C ALA A 309 15.07 -12.02 20.00
N LYS A 310 16.00 -11.31 19.34
CA LYS A 310 17.44 -11.38 19.62
C LYS A 310 17.87 -10.51 20.82
N GLY A 311 16.96 -9.72 21.40
CA GLY A 311 17.23 -8.81 22.50
C GLY A 311 18.15 -7.65 22.14
N LEU A 312 18.12 -7.20 20.89
CA LEU A 312 18.93 -6.08 20.42
C LEU A 312 18.23 -4.73 20.58
N LEU A 313 16.89 -4.74 20.61
CA LEU A 313 16.04 -3.63 21.01
C LEU A 313 14.74 -4.19 21.61
N ASP A 314 14.04 -3.39 22.40
CA ASP A 314 12.72 -3.70 22.92
C ASP A 314 11.60 -3.13 22.03
N GLU A 315 10.35 -3.32 22.44
CA GLU A 315 9.18 -2.81 21.69
C GLU A 315 9.20 -1.28 21.54
N ALA A 316 9.61 -0.54 22.58
CA ALA A 316 9.70 0.92 22.53
C ALA A 316 10.79 1.38 21.55
N GLY A 317 11.96 0.74 21.58
CA GLY A 317 13.02 0.96 20.60
C GLY A 317 12.54 0.69 19.17
N LEU A 318 11.75 -0.38 18.96
CA LEU A 318 11.19 -0.68 17.66
C LEU A 318 10.18 0.39 17.20
N ASP A 319 9.33 0.87 18.11
CA ASP A 319 8.42 1.99 17.83
C ASP A 319 9.16 3.25 17.41
N HIS A 320 10.34 3.52 18.00
CA HIS A 320 11.19 4.64 17.59
C HIS A 320 11.81 4.44 16.19
N VAL A 321 12.26 3.24 15.88
CA VAL A 321 12.80 2.90 14.54
C VAL A 321 11.70 3.06 13.48
N LEU A 322 10.53 2.48 13.74
CA LEU A 322 9.40 2.55 12.81
C LEU A 322 8.80 3.96 12.74
N GLY A 323 8.79 4.70 13.84
CA GLY A 323 8.39 6.11 13.88
C GLY A 323 9.32 7.00 13.07
N ARG A 324 10.63 6.78 13.15
CA ARG A 324 11.61 7.46 12.28
C ARG A 324 11.34 7.12 10.81
N LEU A 325 11.10 5.86 10.47
CA LEU A 325 10.76 5.47 9.09
C LEU A 325 9.53 6.23 8.58
N GLU A 326 8.44 6.27 9.35
CA GLU A 326 7.24 7.02 8.98
C GLU A 326 7.50 8.53 8.84
N ALA A 327 8.31 9.10 9.74
CA ALA A 327 8.65 10.52 9.68
C ALA A 327 9.48 10.85 8.42
N GLU A 328 10.47 10.03 8.07
CA GLU A 328 11.27 10.22 6.85
C GLU A 328 10.42 10.04 5.58
N LEU A 329 9.52 9.05 5.54
CA LEU A 329 8.59 8.89 4.40
C LEU A 329 7.68 10.11 4.25
N ALA A 330 7.22 10.68 5.37
CA ALA A 330 6.32 11.82 5.40
C ALA A 330 6.95 13.11 4.85
N GLU A 331 8.27 13.30 4.95
CA GLU A 331 8.97 14.46 4.33
C GLU A 331 8.77 14.52 2.80
N ASP A 332 8.56 13.37 2.15
CA ASP A 332 8.25 13.23 0.72
C ASP A 332 6.73 13.07 0.46
N GLY A 333 5.89 13.26 1.49
CA GLY A 333 4.43 13.06 1.45
C GLY A 333 3.98 11.59 1.48
N GLY A 334 4.88 10.65 1.77
CA GLY A 334 4.58 9.23 1.91
C GLY A 334 3.98 8.91 3.27
N VAL A 335 2.79 8.32 3.28
CA VAL A 335 2.09 7.89 4.51
C VAL A 335 1.68 6.43 4.36
N LEU A 336 2.05 5.61 5.35
CA LEU A 336 1.62 4.21 5.45
C LEU A 336 0.30 4.13 6.19
N ASP A 337 -0.67 3.40 5.65
CA ASP A 337 -1.93 3.12 6.32
C ASP A 337 -1.72 2.17 7.51
N ARG A 338 -0.85 1.16 7.37
CA ARG A 338 -0.53 0.20 8.45
C ARG A 338 0.91 -0.30 8.37
N ILE A 339 1.44 -0.68 9.53
CA ILE A 339 2.67 -1.47 9.62
C ILE A 339 2.39 -2.73 10.43
N TYR A 340 2.64 -3.88 9.81
CA TYR A 340 2.68 -5.18 10.47
C TYR A 340 4.13 -5.65 10.54
N PHE A 341 4.54 -6.18 11.69
CA PHE A 341 5.87 -6.71 11.85
C PHE A 341 5.86 -8.03 12.61
N CYS A 342 6.85 -8.88 12.32
CA CYS A 342 7.03 -10.14 13.01
C CYS A 342 8.27 -10.06 13.92
N PRO A 343 8.11 -10.08 15.26
CA PRO A 343 9.23 -9.94 16.19
C PRO A 343 10.04 -11.23 16.38
N HIS A 344 9.53 -12.36 15.87
CA HIS A 344 10.01 -13.72 16.18
C HIS A 344 11.28 -14.14 15.40
N HIS A 345 11.99 -15.11 15.95
CA HIS A 345 13.12 -15.78 15.29
C HIS A 345 13.23 -17.26 15.70
N PRO A 346 13.30 -18.23 14.77
CA PRO A 346 13.28 -19.66 15.12
C PRO A 346 14.55 -20.13 15.84
N ASP A 347 15.73 -19.66 15.41
CA ASP A 347 17.01 -20.13 15.97
C ASP A 347 17.27 -19.54 17.35
N LYS A 348 17.80 -20.33 18.29
CA LYS A 348 18.15 -19.95 19.68
C LYS A 348 19.65 -19.71 19.87
N GLY A 349 20.03 -19.21 21.04
CA GLY A 349 21.43 -19.05 21.46
C GLY A 349 22.02 -17.65 21.28
N PHE A 350 21.19 -16.62 21.13
CA PHE A 350 21.69 -15.24 21.15
C PHE A 350 21.86 -14.74 22.60
N PRO A 351 22.89 -13.93 22.90
CA PRO A 351 23.26 -13.59 24.29
C PRO A 351 22.14 -13.01 25.16
N ASN A 352 21.26 -12.19 24.57
CA ASN A 352 20.18 -11.48 25.26
C ASN A 352 18.79 -11.88 24.72
N GLU A 353 18.65 -13.07 24.12
CA GLU A 353 17.42 -13.43 23.45
C GLU A 353 16.18 -13.44 24.36
N VAL A 354 15.04 -13.09 23.79
CA VAL A 354 13.73 -13.15 24.46
C VAL A 354 13.14 -14.54 24.19
N PRO A 355 13.18 -15.50 25.15
CA PRO A 355 12.90 -16.90 24.89
C PRO A 355 11.51 -17.18 24.32
N GLU A 356 10.52 -16.40 24.73
CA GLU A 356 9.12 -16.52 24.30
C GLU A 356 8.95 -16.19 22.81
N LEU A 357 9.84 -15.37 22.25
CA LEU A 357 9.81 -14.99 20.84
C LEU A 357 10.63 -15.93 19.94
N LYS A 358 11.23 -16.99 20.52
CA LYS A 358 12.09 -17.97 19.82
C LYS A 358 11.30 -19.13 19.24
N ILE A 359 10.40 -18.81 18.32
CA ILE A 359 9.45 -19.75 17.74
C ILE A 359 9.50 -19.76 16.21
N ASP A 360 9.12 -20.89 15.62
CA ASP A 360 8.73 -20.96 14.22
C ASP A 360 7.28 -20.50 14.09
N CYS A 361 7.05 -19.39 13.41
CA CYS A 361 5.75 -18.71 13.40
C CYS A 361 5.26 -18.45 11.98
N ALA A 362 3.94 -18.36 11.82
CA ALA A 362 3.33 -18.05 10.52
C ALA A 362 3.52 -16.59 10.07
N CYS A 363 3.94 -15.67 10.95
CA CYS A 363 4.16 -14.25 10.58
C CYS A 363 5.47 -14.00 9.88
N ARG A 364 6.53 -14.73 10.21
CA ARG A 364 7.87 -14.42 9.70
C ARG A 364 7.94 -14.78 8.23
N LYS A 365 8.16 -13.80 7.35
CA LYS A 365 8.32 -14.04 5.91
C LYS A 365 9.41 -15.11 5.69
N PRO A 366 9.14 -16.18 4.92
CA PRO A 366 8.09 -16.32 3.90
C PRO A 366 6.72 -16.82 4.40
N GLY A 367 6.41 -16.72 5.69
CA GLY A 367 5.04 -16.79 6.21
C GLY A 367 4.20 -15.59 5.73
N ASP A 368 2.89 -15.79 5.63
CA ASP A 368 1.93 -14.85 5.03
C ASP A 368 0.98 -14.22 6.06
N LEU A 369 1.12 -14.53 7.35
CA LEU A 369 0.16 -14.12 8.37
C LEU A 369 0.03 -12.59 8.47
N MET A 370 1.12 -11.83 8.32
CA MET A 370 1.07 -10.35 8.34
C MET A 370 0.20 -9.80 7.20
N ILE A 371 0.29 -10.38 6.00
CA ILE A 371 -0.52 -10.00 4.84
C ILE A 371 -1.99 -10.38 5.09
N ARG A 372 -2.25 -11.57 5.64
CA ARG A 372 -3.61 -12.01 5.98
C ARG A 372 -4.26 -11.18 7.09
N GLN A 373 -3.49 -10.74 8.08
CA GLN A 373 -3.95 -9.80 9.12
C GLN A 373 -4.37 -8.47 8.48
N ALA A 374 -3.53 -7.90 7.62
CA ALA A 374 -3.89 -6.71 6.86
C ALA A 374 -5.18 -6.90 6.05
N MET A 375 -5.36 -8.04 5.36
CA MET A 375 -6.59 -8.32 4.59
C MET A 375 -7.85 -8.53 5.44
N ALA A 376 -7.68 -8.87 6.73
CA ALA A 376 -8.79 -9.04 7.68
C ALA A 376 -9.20 -7.70 8.31
N GLU A 377 -8.25 -6.80 8.54
CA GLU A 377 -8.45 -5.51 9.21
C GLU A 377 -8.76 -4.38 8.22
N LEU A 378 -8.25 -4.46 6.99
CA LEU A 378 -8.40 -3.43 5.96
C LEU A 378 -9.26 -3.95 4.78
N PRO A 379 -9.92 -3.05 4.03
CA PRO A 379 -10.79 -3.44 2.93
C PRO A 379 -9.97 -3.73 1.67
N ILE A 380 -9.07 -4.71 1.74
CA ILE A 380 -8.13 -4.98 0.64
C ILE A 380 -8.82 -5.77 -0.47
N GLU A 381 -8.64 -5.31 -1.71
CA GLU A 381 -8.94 -6.02 -2.95
C GLU A 381 -7.74 -6.88 -3.35
N LYS A 382 -7.81 -8.17 -3.04
CA LYS A 382 -6.70 -9.11 -3.21
C LYS A 382 -6.16 -9.19 -4.64
N ALA A 383 -7.04 -9.32 -5.63
CA ALA A 383 -6.68 -9.60 -7.03
C ALA A 383 -5.75 -8.54 -7.65
N ARG A 384 -5.93 -7.29 -7.23
CA ARG A 384 -5.17 -6.14 -7.72
C ARG A 384 -4.00 -5.73 -6.82
N SER A 385 -3.82 -6.41 -5.68
CA SER A 385 -2.76 -6.11 -4.71
C SER A 385 -1.41 -6.73 -5.07
N ALA A 386 -0.31 -6.13 -4.61
CA ALA A 386 1.04 -6.65 -4.81
C ALA A 386 1.93 -6.43 -3.58
N ILE A 387 2.91 -7.32 -3.37
CA ILE A 387 4.03 -7.08 -2.45
C ILE A 387 5.27 -6.66 -3.22
N ILE A 388 6.04 -5.73 -2.66
CA ILE A 388 7.33 -5.28 -3.16
C ILE A 388 8.39 -5.62 -2.11
N GLY A 389 9.35 -6.46 -2.48
CA GLY A 389 10.37 -6.99 -1.60
C GLY A 389 11.74 -7.07 -2.25
N ASP A 390 12.80 -7.02 -1.47
CA ASP A 390 14.17 -7.20 -1.94
C ASP A 390 14.69 -8.64 -1.75
N SER A 391 13.97 -9.48 -0.99
CA SER A 391 14.36 -10.85 -0.68
C SER A 391 13.38 -11.89 -1.22
N LEU A 392 13.86 -13.13 -1.43
CA LEU A 392 13.01 -14.26 -1.82
C LEU A 392 11.95 -14.57 -0.75
N ARG A 393 12.20 -14.19 0.51
CA ARG A 393 11.23 -14.33 1.62
C ARG A 393 9.98 -13.50 1.38
N ASP A 394 10.13 -12.29 0.83
CA ASP A 394 9.01 -11.41 0.49
C ASP A 394 8.18 -12.00 -0.65
N ILE A 395 8.89 -12.47 -1.68
CA ILE A 395 8.27 -13.12 -2.82
C ILE A 395 7.48 -14.35 -2.35
N GLY A 396 8.07 -15.17 -1.48
CA GLY A 396 7.40 -16.33 -0.90
C GLY A 396 6.14 -15.97 -0.11
N ALA A 397 6.18 -14.89 0.67
CA ALA A 397 5.02 -14.41 1.42
C ALA A 397 3.88 -13.95 0.48
N GLY A 398 4.20 -13.17 -0.56
CA GLY A 398 3.24 -12.74 -1.57
C GLY A 398 2.57 -13.89 -2.30
N ARG A 399 3.37 -14.87 -2.74
CA ARG A 399 2.87 -16.08 -3.41
C ARG A 399 1.93 -16.89 -2.53
N LYS A 400 2.27 -17.11 -1.26
CA LYS A 400 1.40 -17.81 -0.29
C LYS A 400 0.11 -17.04 -0.02
N ALA A 401 0.20 -15.72 0.09
CA ALA A 401 -0.96 -14.85 0.25
C ALA A 401 -1.84 -14.81 -1.02
N GLY A 402 -1.32 -15.24 -2.17
CA GLY A 402 -2.00 -15.21 -3.47
C GLY A 402 -2.15 -13.78 -4.02
N ILE A 403 -1.14 -12.94 -3.81
CA ILE A 403 -1.01 -11.61 -4.42
C ILE A 403 0.21 -11.59 -5.34
N TRP A 404 0.28 -10.59 -6.21
CA TRP A 404 1.43 -10.39 -7.09
C TRP A 404 2.69 -10.06 -6.28
N ALA A 405 3.85 -10.54 -6.73
CA ALA A 405 5.10 -10.39 -6.00
C ALA A 405 6.19 -9.75 -6.87
N TYR A 406 6.61 -8.55 -6.52
CA TYR A 406 7.62 -7.79 -7.23
C TYR A 406 8.92 -7.73 -6.47
N GLY A 407 10.02 -8.01 -7.17
CA GLY A 407 11.36 -7.86 -6.66
C GLY A 407 11.92 -6.46 -6.91
N VAL A 408 12.79 -5.99 -6.01
CA VAL A 408 13.67 -4.83 -6.27
C VAL A 408 15.13 -5.25 -6.24
N ARG A 409 16.01 -4.45 -6.86
CA ARG A 409 17.47 -4.71 -6.94
C ARG A 409 18.28 -4.07 -5.81
N THR A 410 17.63 -3.28 -4.97
CA THR A 410 18.17 -2.74 -3.72
C THR A 410 18.26 -3.84 -2.65
N GLY A 411 18.94 -3.58 -1.53
CA GLY A 411 19.11 -4.58 -0.45
C GLY A 411 19.73 -5.90 -0.95
N TYR A 412 19.09 -7.03 -0.65
CA TYR A 412 19.52 -8.36 -1.10
C TYR A 412 19.39 -8.56 -2.61
N GLY A 413 18.53 -7.80 -3.30
CA GLY A 413 18.33 -7.91 -4.74
C GLY A 413 17.90 -9.31 -5.21
N LEU A 414 17.16 -10.06 -4.39
CA LEU A 414 16.77 -11.46 -4.58
C LEU A 414 17.94 -12.44 -4.66
N ARG A 415 19.09 -12.13 -4.04
CA ARG A 415 20.30 -12.98 -4.01
C ARG A 415 20.47 -13.72 -2.69
N ASP A 416 19.37 -14.07 -2.03
CA ASP A 416 19.30 -14.73 -0.73
C ASP A 416 18.94 -16.22 -0.83
N ASP A 417 19.13 -16.84 -2.00
CA ASP A 417 18.78 -18.25 -2.31
C ASP A 417 19.36 -19.24 -1.30
N ARG A 418 20.64 -19.07 -0.92
CA ARG A 418 21.33 -19.91 0.06
C ARG A 418 20.72 -19.85 1.46
N SER A 419 20.03 -18.76 1.78
CA SER A 419 19.40 -18.55 3.09
C SER A 419 17.90 -18.82 3.08
N TYR A 420 17.33 -19.16 1.92
CA TYR A 420 15.90 -19.42 1.79
C TYR A 420 15.55 -20.80 2.37
N PRO A 421 14.47 -20.93 3.16
CA PRO A 421 14.14 -22.17 3.87
C PRO A 421 13.40 -23.19 2.97
N ALA A 422 13.94 -23.49 1.78
CA ALA A 422 13.42 -24.52 0.89
C ALA A 422 14.55 -25.14 0.05
N ALA A 423 14.28 -26.32 -0.52
CA ALA A 423 15.12 -26.86 -1.59
C ALA A 423 15.06 -25.95 -2.83
N GLU A 424 16.04 -26.08 -3.72
CA GLU A 424 16.17 -25.22 -4.92
C GLU A 424 14.89 -25.17 -5.79
N THR A 425 14.19 -26.30 -5.91
CA THR A 425 12.91 -26.40 -6.66
C THR A 425 11.72 -25.71 -5.98
N GLY A 426 11.86 -25.31 -4.71
CA GLY A 426 10.84 -24.61 -3.92
C GLY A 426 11.13 -23.11 -3.75
N ILE A 427 12.17 -22.57 -4.39
CA ILE A 427 12.49 -21.15 -4.34
C ILE A 427 11.45 -20.37 -5.16
N PRO A 428 10.77 -19.37 -4.57
CA PRO A 428 9.74 -18.62 -5.26
C PRO A 428 10.37 -17.66 -6.29
N HIS A 429 9.61 -17.32 -7.32
CA HIS A 429 10.02 -16.31 -8.32
C HIS A 429 9.13 -15.08 -8.24
N ALA A 430 9.76 -13.90 -8.35
CA ALA A 430 9.04 -12.65 -8.55
C ALA A 430 8.35 -12.66 -9.92
N ASP A 431 7.18 -12.04 -10.01
CA ASP A 431 6.47 -11.82 -11.28
C ASP A 431 7.22 -10.83 -12.18
N LEU A 432 7.85 -9.82 -11.57
CA LEU A 432 8.71 -8.85 -12.23
C LEU A 432 9.75 -8.29 -11.24
N VAL A 433 10.90 -7.83 -11.76
CA VAL A 433 12.01 -7.29 -10.95
C VAL A 433 12.42 -5.90 -11.44
N PHE A 434 12.32 -4.93 -10.53
CA PHE A 434 12.56 -3.51 -10.75
C PHE A 434 13.89 -3.05 -10.15
N ASP A 435 14.37 -1.87 -10.56
CA ASP A 435 15.59 -1.31 -10.00
C ASP A 435 15.34 -0.78 -8.59
N THR A 436 14.21 -0.09 -8.37
CA THR A 436 13.85 0.52 -7.09
C THR A 436 12.39 0.27 -6.72
N VAL A 437 12.02 0.53 -5.46
CA VAL A 437 10.63 0.52 -4.99
C VAL A 437 9.76 1.52 -5.77
N TYR A 438 10.32 2.67 -6.16
CA TYR A 438 9.60 3.69 -6.95
C TYR A 438 9.21 3.16 -8.33
N ASP A 439 10.12 2.45 -9.00
CA ASP A 439 9.82 1.85 -10.32
C ASP A 439 8.74 0.77 -10.23
N ALA A 440 8.77 -0.03 -9.16
CA ALA A 440 7.78 -1.07 -8.89
C ALA A 440 6.40 -0.48 -8.61
N VAL A 441 6.31 0.55 -7.77
CA VAL A 441 5.04 1.25 -7.51
C VAL A 441 4.51 1.93 -8.77
N ARG A 442 5.38 2.58 -9.54
CA ARG A 442 4.97 3.23 -10.79
C ARG A 442 4.30 2.23 -11.74
N PHE A 443 4.91 1.07 -11.94
CA PHE A 443 4.29 -0.01 -12.71
C PHE A 443 2.96 -0.46 -12.08
N GLN A 444 2.93 -0.67 -10.76
CA GLN A 444 1.73 -1.10 -10.06
C GLN A 444 0.57 -0.11 -10.21
N CYS A 445 0.85 1.18 -10.37
CA CYS A 445 -0.17 2.21 -10.59
C CYS A 445 -0.57 2.35 -12.05
N SER A 446 0.27 1.94 -13.01
CA SER A 446 0.08 2.20 -14.44
C SER A 446 0.01 0.95 -15.34
N TYR A 447 -0.07 -0.27 -14.78
CA TYR A 447 -0.12 -1.50 -15.59
C TYR A 447 -1.34 -1.58 -16.51
N HIS A 448 -2.45 -0.93 -16.15
CA HIS A 448 -3.60 -0.78 -17.04
C HIS A 448 -3.19 -0.03 -18.32
N ASP A 449 -2.62 1.16 -18.20
CA ASP A 449 -2.19 1.98 -19.34
C ASP A 449 -1.18 1.25 -20.22
N ILE A 450 -0.24 0.52 -19.60
CA ILE A 450 0.78 -0.26 -20.29
C ILE A 450 0.17 -1.45 -21.07
N GLY A 451 -0.79 -2.14 -20.46
CA GLY A 451 -1.31 -3.40 -20.98
C GLY A 451 -2.55 -3.26 -21.87
N GLN A 452 -3.29 -2.14 -21.80
CA GLN A 452 -4.65 -2.05 -22.33
C GLN A 452 -4.74 -2.30 -23.83
N ALA A 453 -3.83 -1.72 -24.62
CA ALA A 453 -3.82 -1.91 -26.06
C ALA A 453 -3.61 -3.38 -26.45
N LEU A 454 -2.71 -4.07 -25.74
CA LEU A 454 -2.45 -5.49 -25.97
C LEU A 454 -3.59 -6.37 -25.44
N PHE A 455 -4.17 -6.03 -24.29
CA PHE A 455 -5.35 -6.71 -23.76
C PHE A 455 -6.50 -6.71 -24.78
N ASN A 456 -6.84 -5.54 -25.34
CA ASN A 456 -7.92 -5.42 -26.32
C ASN A 456 -7.65 -6.30 -27.56
N ALA A 457 -6.41 -6.29 -28.07
CA ALA A 457 -6.03 -7.07 -29.23
C ALA A 457 -6.00 -8.59 -28.99
N ILE A 458 -5.76 -9.02 -27.74
CA ILE A 458 -5.83 -10.42 -27.33
C ILE A 458 -7.29 -10.84 -27.14
N ASP A 459 -8.11 -10.04 -26.46
CA ASP A 459 -9.51 -10.37 -26.18
C ASP A 459 -10.37 -10.46 -27.46
N GLU A 460 -10.08 -9.62 -28.45
CA GLU A 460 -10.70 -9.72 -29.79
C GLU A 460 -10.39 -11.06 -30.47
N ARG A 461 -9.13 -11.51 -30.41
CA ARG A 461 -8.72 -12.80 -30.99
C ARG A 461 -9.25 -14.00 -30.21
N LEU A 462 -9.27 -13.90 -28.88
CA LEU A 462 -9.80 -14.93 -27.99
C LEU A 462 -11.25 -15.27 -28.30
N SER A 463 -12.06 -14.27 -28.65
CA SER A 463 -13.48 -14.45 -29.00
C SER A 463 -13.71 -15.38 -30.19
N ASN A 464 -12.68 -15.62 -31.01
CA ASN A 464 -12.74 -16.46 -32.21
C ASN A 464 -11.87 -17.73 -32.12
N ALA A 465 -11.20 -17.97 -30.98
CA ALA A 465 -10.25 -19.06 -30.82
C ALA A 465 -10.95 -20.38 -30.43
N ALA A 466 -10.55 -21.49 -31.08
CA ALA A 466 -11.04 -22.83 -30.75
C ALA A 466 -10.26 -23.52 -29.62
N GLY A 467 -9.21 -22.88 -29.10
CA GLY A 467 -8.30 -23.36 -28.07
C GLY A 467 -7.51 -22.20 -27.44
N PRO A 468 -6.47 -22.47 -26.62
CA PRO A 468 -5.68 -21.41 -26.02
C PRO A 468 -5.05 -20.52 -27.09
N LEU A 469 -5.12 -19.20 -26.90
CA LEU A 469 -4.43 -18.24 -27.76
C LEU A 469 -2.95 -18.15 -27.36
N LEU A 470 -2.05 -18.51 -28.26
CA LEU A 470 -0.61 -18.38 -28.08
C LEU A 470 -0.15 -17.02 -28.59
N VAL A 471 0.47 -16.23 -27.71
CA VAL A 471 0.95 -14.89 -28.01
C VAL A 471 2.45 -14.79 -27.74
N GLY A 472 3.23 -14.51 -28.78
CA GLY A 472 4.66 -14.23 -28.68
C GLY A 472 4.93 -12.76 -28.42
N ILE A 473 5.54 -12.42 -27.29
CA ILE A 473 5.94 -11.05 -26.95
C ILE A 473 7.46 -10.97 -26.98
N CYS A 474 7.97 -10.37 -28.05
CA CYS A 474 9.39 -10.30 -28.36
C CYS A 474 9.87 -8.84 -28.46
N GLY A 475 11.18 -8.68 -28.62
CA GLY A 475 11.82 -7.38 -28.69
C GLY A 475 13.24 -7.45 -28.17
N ARG A 476 13.99 -6.37 -28.39
CA ARG A 476 15.39 -6.27 -27.92
C ARG A 476 15.46 -6.43 -26.41
N SER A 477 16.60 -6.92 -25.91
CA SER A 477 16.86 -6.96 -24.46
C SER A 477 16.65 -5.57 -23.85
N ARG A 478 15.96 -5.49 -22.71
CA ARG A 478 15.61 -4.25 -21.99
C ARG A 478 14.58 -3.32 -22.66
N SER A 479 13.94 -3.75 -23.76
CA SER A 479 12.81 -3.02 -24.39
C SER A 479 11.61 -2.81 -23.46
N GLY A 480 11.39 -3.75 -22.54
CA GLY A 480 10.22 -3.79 -21.67
C GLY A 480 9.22 -4.88 -22.05
N LYS A 481 9.58 -5.79 -22.97
CA LYS A 481 8.82 -7.00 -23.33
C LYS A 481 8.18 -7.73 -22.13
N SER A 482 8.95 -7.98 -21.07
CA SER A 482 8.48 -8.67 -19.87
C SER A 482 7.54 -7.82 -19.01
N THR A 483 7.69 -6.50 -19.07
CA THR A 483 6.77 -5.53 -18.46
C THR A 483 5.42 -5.54 -19.19
N SER A 484 5.42 -5.48 -20.53
CA SER A 484 4.19 -5.59 -21.33
C SER A 484 3.51 -6.95 -21.14
N ALA A 485 4.27 -8.04 -21.18
CA ALA A 485 3.76 -9.39 -20.97
C ALA A 485 3.10 -9.53 -19.59
N HIS A 486 3.73 -8.98 -18.55
CA HIS A 486 3.14 -9.01 -17.20
C HIS A 486 1.92 -8.09 -17.07
N ALA A 487 1.96 -6.87 -17.64
CA ALA A 487 0.83 -5.95 -17.62
C ALA A 487 -0.42 -6.58 -18.26
N VAL A 488 -0.28 -7.20 -19.44
CA VAL A 488 -1.42 -7.87 -20.08
C VAL A 488 -1.84 -9.15 -19.36
N GLN A 489 -0.91 -9.90 -18.78
CA GLN A 489 -1.23 -11.05 -17.94
C GLN A 489 -2.16 -10.64 -16.79
N ARG A 490 -1.86 -9.51 -16.12
CA ARG A 490 -2.70 -8.97 -15.04
C ARG A 490 -4.10 -8.64 -15.53
N LEU A 491 -4.22 -7.86 -16.61
CA LEU A 491 -5.51 -7.47 -17.19
C LEU A 491 -6.36 -8.68 -17.59
N LEU A 492 -5.75 -9.68 -18.22
CA LEU A 492 -6.42 -10.93 -18.58
C LEU A 492 -6.89 -11.68 -17.32
N SER A 493 -6.06 -11.76 -16.28
CA SER A 493 -6.42 -12.41 -15.01
C SER A 493 -7.56 -11.68 -14.29
N GLU A 494 -7.56 -10.35 -14.31
CA GLU A 494 -8.62 -9.49 -13.76
C GLU A 494 -9.93 -9.62 -14.55
N ALA A 495 -9.85 -9.88 -15.86
CA ALA A 495 -10.99 -10.26 -16.69
C ALA A 495 -11.43 -11.73 -16.52
N GLY A 496 -10.84 -12.46 -15.57
CA GLY A 496 -11.19 -13.84 -15.27
C GLY A 496 -10.63 -14.88 -16.25
N ARG A 497 -9.63 -14.51 -17.06
CA ARG A 497 -8.95 -15.44 -17.99
C ARG A 497 -7.83 -16.19 -17.29
N SER A 498 -7.69 -17.47 -17.60
CA SER A 498 -6.58 -18.30 -17.19
C SER A 498 -5.37 -18.06 -18.11
N VAL A 499 -4.25 -17.60 -17.55
CA VAL A 499 -3.06 -17.23 -18.34
C VAL A 499 -1.83 -18.02 -17.89
N LEU A 500 -1.22 -18.74 -18.84
CA LEU A 500 0.10 -19.34 -18.66
C LEU A 500 1.17 -18.43 -19.26
N ARG A 501 2.14 -17.97 -18.46
CA ARG A 501 3.29 -17.21 -18.97
C ARG A 501 4.55 -18.07 -18.97
N LEU A 502 5.20 -18.16 -20.11
CA LEU A 502 6.49 -18.83 -20.29
C LEU A 502 7.57 -17.78 -20.56
N GLU A 503 8.48 -17.63 -19.62
CA GLU A 503 9.65 -16.77 -19.75
C GLU A 503 10.77 -17.55 -20.46
N LEU A 504 10.95 -17.30 -21.76
CA LEU A 504 11.96 -18.00 -22.58
C LEU A 504 13.39 -17.68 -22.12
N ASP A 505 13.58 -16.54 -21.44
CA ASP A 505 14.86 -16.18 -20.80
C ASP A 505 15.29 -17.25 -19.75
N ARG A 506 14.37 -18.12 -19.29
CA ARG A 506 14.64 -19.28 -18.41
C ARG A 506 15.09 -20.53 -19.14
N TRP A 507 15.21 -20.51 -20.46
CA TRP A 507 15.72 -21.64 -21.24
C TRP A 507 17.15 -21.40 -21.72
N ILE A 508 17.67 -20.19 -21.49
CA ILE A 508 19.03 -19.78 -21.85
C ILE A 508 20.06 -20.79 -21.34
N LEU A 509 21.05 -21.11 -22.19
CA LEU A 509 22.14 -22.00 -21.80
C LEU A 509 22.93 -21.43 -20.61
N PRO A 510 23.23 -22.25 -19.58
CA PRO A 510 24.14 -21.90 -18.50
C PRO A 510 25.50 -21.45 -19.01
N LEU A 511 26.19 -20.57 -18.27
CA LEU A 511 27.45 -19.98 -18.73
C LEU A 511 28.51 -21.04 -19.04
N GLU A 512 28.60 -22.08 -18.20
CA GLU A 512 29.49 -23.23 -18.32
C GLU A 512 29.26 -24.06 -19.60
N HIS A 513 28.09 -23.95 -20.22
CA HIS A 513 27.73 -24.68 -21.44
C HIS A 513 27.84 -23.82 -22.70
N ARG A 514 28.25 -22.54 -22.59
CA ARG A 514 28.39 -21.64 -23.73
C ARG A 514 29.77 -21.75 -24.36
N ARG A 515 29.82 -21.92 -25.69
CA ARG A 515 31.06 -21.81 -26.48
C ARG A 515 31.27 -20.35 -26.94
N PRO A 516 32.52 -19.90 -27.13
CA PRO A 516 32.81 -18.53 -27.57
C PRO A 516 32.22 -18.14 -28.93
N ASP A 517 32.00 -19.13 -29.81
CA ASP A 517 31.48 -18.98 -31.16
C ASP A 517 29.94 -19.10 -31.25
N MET A 518 29.26 -19.43 -30.14
CA MET A 518 27.80 -19.56 -30.13
C MET A 518 27.13 -18.23 -30.43
N ASN A 519 26.15 -18.25 -31.33
CA ASN A 519 25.30 -17.11 -31.61
C ASN A 519 24.15 -16.97 -30.58
N ALA A 520 23.38 -15.89 -30.70
CA ALA A 520 22.26 -15.58 -29.82
C ALA A 520 21.17 -16.66 -29.80
N GLU A 521 20.85 -17.26 -30.94
CA GLU A 521 19.80 -18.29 -31.04
C GLU A 521 20.23 -19.57 -30.32
N GLU A 522 21.47 -20.03 -30.53
CA GLU A 522 22.05 -21.19 -29.82
C GLU A 522 22.06 -20.94 -28.31
N ARG A 523 22.47 -19.75 -27.87
CA ARG A 523 22.49 -19.41 -26.43
C ARG A 523 21.09 -19.40 -25.80
N ASN A 524 20.05 -19.12 -26.57
CA ASN A 524 18.65 -19.11 -26.11
C ASN A 524 17.92 -20.44 -26.37
N ARG A 525 18.60 -21.45 -26.93
CA ARG A 525 18.02 -22.76 -27.29
C ARG A 525 16.81 -22.64 -28.21
N VAL A 526 16.89 -21.77 -29.22
CA VAL A 526 15.78 -21.55 -30.16
C VAL A 526 15.40 -22.84 -30.92
N GLU A 527 16.33 -23.80 -31.04
CA GLU A 527 16.09 -25.13 -31.58
C GLU A 527 15.04 -25.94 -30.81
N ASP A 528 14.89 -25.71 -29.51
CA ASP A 528 13.93 -26.42 -28.66
C ASP A 528 12.50 -25.87 -28.80
N TYR A 529 12.35 -24.62 -29.28
CA TYR A 529 11.07 -23.90 -29.27
C TYR A 529 9.96 -24.61 -30.05
N PRO A 530 10.18 -25.10 -31.29
CA PRO A 530 9.10 -25.70 -32.09
C PRO A 530 8.51 -26.96 -31.47
N GLU A 531 9.34 -27.79 -30.84
CA GLU A 531 8.84 -28.98 -30.14
C GLU A 531 8.02 -28.58 -28.91
N ILE A 532 8.51 -27.61 -28.13
CA ILE A 532 7.86 -27.17 -26.90
C ILE A 532 6.50 -26.51 -27.20
N VAL A 533 6.48 -25.55 -28.13
CA VAL A 533 5.26 -24.81 -28.51
C VAL A 533 4.21 -25.75 -29.10
N ARG A 534 4.61 -26.69 -29.96
CA ARG A 534 3.70 -27.68 -30.53
C ARG A 534 3.11 -28.61 -29.46
N LYS A 535 3.92 -29.07 -28.50
CA LYS A 535 3.44 -29.89 -27.37
C LYS A 535 2.44 -29.10 -26.51
N LEU A 536 2.71 -27.83 -26.20
CA LEU A 536 1.75 -26.99 -25.46
C LEU A 536 0.39 -26.92 -26.16
N ARG A 537 0.38 -26.77 -27.49
CA ARG A 537 -0.85 -26.72 -28.29
C ARG A 537 -1.57 -28.08 -28.38
N GLN A 538 -0.84 -29.20 -28.37
CA GLN A 538 -1.40 -30.54 -28.58
C GLN A 538 -1.74 -31.30 -27.27
N SER A 539 -0.79 -31.41 -26.35
CA SER A 539 -0.93 -32.19 -25.10
C SER A 539 -1.31 -31.33 -23.90
N GLY A 540 -1.14 -30.01 -23.99
CA GLY A 540 -1.34 -29.08 -22.88
C GLY A 540 -0.28 -29.19 -21.79
N GLN A 541 0.73 -30.05 -21.90
CA GLN A 541 1.82 -30.15 -20.93
C GLN A 541 3.16 -30.39 -21.62
N VAL A 542 4.21 -29.76 -21.12
CA VAL A 542 5.57 -29.92 -21.64
C VAL A 542 6.62 -29.68 -20.55
N GLU A 543 7.69 -30.46 -20.57
CA GLU A 543 8.90 -30.17 -19.82
C GLU A 543 9.85 -29.33 -20.69
N ALA A 544 10.37 -28.24 -20.13
CA ALA A 544 11.35 -27.40 -20.80
C ALA A 544 12.60 -27.18 -19.92
N PRO A 545 13.73 -26.75 -20.50
CA PRO A 545 14.94 -26.42 -19.74
C PRO A 545 14.68 -25.39 -18.62
N GLY A 546 15.48 -25.45 -17.55
CA GLY A 546 15.45 -24.44 -16.48
C GLY A 546 16.80 -23.72 -16.33
N TYR A 547 16.76 -22.40 -16.23
CA TYR A 547 17.92 -21.51 -16.08
C TYR A 547 17.64 -20.39 -15.07
N HIS A 548 18.61 -20.12 -14.20
CA HIS A 548 18.51 -19.08 -13.18
C HIS A 548 19.35 -17.85 -13.55
N ALA A 549 18.68 -16.76 -13.95
CA ALA A 549 19.33 -15.59 -14.55
C ALA A 549 20.27 -14.80 -13.62
N ALA A 550 20.10 -14.92 -12.29
CA ALA A 550 20.95 -14.24 -11.31
C ALA A 550 22.29 -14.97 -11.11
N SER A 551 22.26 -16.30 -10.94
CA SER A 551 23.46 -17.14 -10.78
C SER A 551 24.11 -17.51 -12.12
N ARG A 552 23.41 -17.30 -13.25
CA ARG A 552 23.81 -17.76 -14.59
C ARG A 552 24.02 -19.28 -14.69
N GLY A 553 23.46 -20.05 -13.77
CA GLY A 553 23.56 -21.51 -13.68
C GLY A 553 22.27 -22.23 -14.09
N GLN A 554 22.38 -23.54 -14.27
CA GLN A 554 21.26 -24.43 -14.59
C GLN A 554 20.39 -24.74 -13.37
N HIS A 555 19.08 -24.88 -13.55
CA HIS A 555 18.26 -25.60 -12.57
C HIS A 555 18.58 -27.11 -12.63
N ALA A 556 18.61 -27.77 -11.47
CA ALA A 556 18.87 -29.20 -11.38
C ALA A 556 17.80 -30.09 -12.05
N SER A 557 16.62 -29.56 -12.42
CA SER A 557 15.53 -30.32 -13.07
C SER A 557 14.79 -29.49 -14.12
N PRO A 558 14.24 -30.13 -15.18
CA PRO A 558 13.36 -29.46 -16.15
C PRO A 558 12.14 -28.80 -15.47
N THR A 559 11.65 -27.70 -16.06
CA THR A 559 10.43 -27.03 -15.60
C THR A 559 9.22 -27.63 -16.33
N LEU A 560 8.24 -28.13 -15.59
CA LEU A 560 6.97 -28.56 -16.16
C LEU A 560 6.04 -27.37 -16.35
N TYR A 561 5.59 -27.16 -17.58
CA TYR A 561 4.55 -26.21 -17.94
C TYR A 561 3.24 -26.93 -18.21
N ASP A 562 2.14 -26.41 -17.67
CA ASP A 562 0.80 -26.95 -17.83
C ASP A 562 -0.14 -25.86 -18.36
N ALA A 563 -0.51 -26.01 -19.64
CA ALA A 563 -1.43 -25.15 -20.37
C ALA A 563 -2.87 -25.69 -20.36
N ARG A 564 -3.16 -26.80 -19.68
CA ARG A 564 -4.52 -27.34 -19.62
C ARG A 564 -5.42 -26.35 -18.89
N GLY A 565 -6.48 -25.89 -19.57
CA GLY A 565 -7.39 -24.89 -19.03
C GLY A 565 -6.84 -23.46 -19.05
N ALA A 566 -5.72 -23.20 -19.73
CA ALA A 566 -5.32 -21.83 -20.07
C ALA A 566 -6.17 -21.31 -21.23
N ASP A 567 -6.64 -20.06 -21.11
CA ASP A 567 -7.25 -19.34 -22.23
C ASP A 567 -6.16 -18.68 -23.09
N VAL A 568 -5.09 -18.22 -22.46
CA VAL A 568 -3.96 -17.53 -23.12
C VAL A 568 -2.63 -18.13 -22.67
N ILE A 569 -1.74 -18.33 -23.62
CA ILE A 569 -0.34 -18.72 -23.39
C ILE A 569 0.55 -17.60 -23.89
N LEU A 570 1.25 -16.92 -22.97
CA LEU A 570 2.18 -15.84 -23.28
C LEU A 570 3.61 -16.38 -23.34
N LEU A 571 4.27 -16.24 -24.49
CA LEU A 571 5.71 -16.49 -24.63
C LEU A 571 6.44 -15.15 -24.50
N ASP A 572 7.23 -14.96 -23.44
CA ASP A 572 8.00 -13.74 -23.18
C ASP A 572 9.50 -14.02 -23.34
N GLY A 573 10.13 -13.41 -24.36
CA GLY A 573 11.55 -13.63 -24.62
C GLY A 573 12.03 -12.89 -25.87
N ILE A 574 13.35 -12.71 -26.00
CA ILE A 574 13.91 -11.96 -27.14
C ILE A 574 13.64 -12.63 -28.50
N PHE A 575 13.33 -13.93 -28.49
CA PHE A 575 13.00 -14.75 -29.67
C PHE A 575 11.56 -15.29 -29.67
N ALA A 576 10.65 -14.68 -28.91
CA ALA A 576 9.26 -15.15 -28.83
C ALA A 576 8.43 -14.95 -30.12
N GLY A 577 8.97 -14.24 -31.12
CA GLY A 577 8.40 -14.08 -32.46
C GLY A 577 9.23 -14.76 -33.54
N HIS A 578 10.10 -15.70 -33.17
CA HIS A 578 11.05 -16.30 -34.09
C HIS A 578 10.35 -17.12 -35.19
N VAL A 579 10.92 -17.11 -36.40
CA VAL A 579 10.33 -17.75 -37.59
C VAL A 579 10.04 -19.25 -37.39
N SER A 580 10.83 -19.93 -36.56
CA SER A 580 10.67 -21.37 -36.28
C SER A 580 9.36 -21.73 -35.55
N ILE A 581 8.71 -20.77 -34.90
CA ILE A 581 7.43 -20.96 -34.18
C ILE A 581 6.31 -20.07 -34.71
N ARG A 582 6.57 -19.26 -35.76
CA ARG A 582 5.62 -18.23 -36.21
C ARG A 582 4.29 -18.81 -36.69
N GLU A 583 4.30 -20.00 -37.28
CA GLU A 583 3.09 -20.71 -37.73
C GLU A 583 2.32 -21.35 -36.57
N ASP A 584 2.98 -21.60 -35.44
CA ASP A 584 2.40 -22.22 -34.24
C ASP A 584 1.88 -21.18 -33.22
N VAL A 585 2.14 -19.88 -33.43
CA VAL A 585 1.76 -18.76 -32.56
C VAL A 585 0.68 -17.92 -33.25
N ASP A 586 -0.42 -17.64 -32.55
CA ASP A 586 -1.59 -16.97 -33.13
C ASP A 586 -1.40 -15.44 -33.26
N MET A 587 -0.48 -14.88 -32.48
CA MET A 587 -0.19 -13.45 -32.47
C MET A 587 1.25 -13.18 -32.02
N THR A 588 1.97 -12.30 -32.71
CA THR A 588 3.29 -11.83 -32.32
C THR A 588 3.30 -10.32 -32.09
N VAL A 589 3.89 -9.90 -30.98
CA VAL A 589 4.06 -8.51 -30.56
C VAL A 589 5.55 -8.21 -30.51
N PHE A 590 5.97 -7.12 -31.14
CA PHE A 590 7.32 -6.60 -31.02
C PHE A 590 7.33 -5.34 -30.16
N VAL A 591 8.06 -5.39 -29.06
CA VAL A 591 8.20 -4.27 -28.12
C VAL A 591 9.51 -3.54 -28.39
N GLU A 592 9.40 -2.24 -28.65
CA GLU A 592 10.53 -1.36 -28.91
C GLU A 592 10.64 -0.22 -27.89
N ALA A 593 11.84 0.34 -27.81
CA ALA A 593 12.21 1.50 -27.02
C ALA A 593 13.39 2.17 -27.72
N SER A 594 13.65 3.45 -27.43
CA SER A 594 14.81 4.16 -27.94
C SER A 594 16.10 3.46 -27.53
N GLN A 595 17.11 3.60 -28.37
CA GLN A 595 18.44 3.08 -28.07
C GLN A 595 18.99 3.65 -26.75
N GLN A 596 18.66 4.91 -26.42
CA GLN A 596 19.10 5.54 -25.17
C GLN A 596 18.48 4.84 -23.95
N ALA A 597 17.16 4.60 -23.93
CA ALA A 597 16.55 3.91 -22.80
C ALA A 597 17.02 2.46 -22.67
N LEU A 598 17.23 1.77 -23.80
CA LEU A 598 17.81 0.43 -23.78
C LEU A 598 19.22 0.45 -23.14
N LEU A 599 20.06 1.40 -23.52
CA LEU A 599 21.41 1.58 -22.98
C LEU A 599 21.39 1.88 -21.48
N ASP A 600 20.56 2.82 -21.04
CA ASP A 600 20.44 3.19 -19.62
C ASP A 600 20.01 2.00 -18.76
N ARG A 601 18.98 1.26 -19.21
CA ARG A 601 18.49 0.05 -18.54
C ARG A 601 19.53 -1.07 -18.56
N PHE A 602 20.33 -1.15 -19.62
CA PHE A 602 21.41 -2.13 -19.75
C PHE A 602 22.53 -1.84 -18.76
N HIS A 603 23.03 -0.59 -18.72
CA HIS A 603 24.07 -0.17 -17.78
C HIS A 603 23.64 -0.39 -16.32
N LYS A 604 22.43 0.02 -15.93
CA LYS A 604 21.90 -0.22 -14.57
C LYS A 604 21.91 -1.69 -14.20
N PHE A 605 21.38 -2.55 -15.09
CA PHE A 605 21.32 -3.98 -14.83
C PHE A 605 22.69 -4.64 -14.71
N TYR A 606 23.65 -4.28 -15.57
CA TYR A 606 24.98 -4.88 -15.57
C TYR A 606 25.88 -4.31 -14.47
N ALA A 607 25.71 -3.05 -14.08
CA ALA A 607 26.30 -2.51 -12.87
C ALA A 607 25.83 -3.28 -11.63
N TRP A 608 24.52 -3.56 -11.52
CA TRP A 608 23.98 -4.44 -10.46
C TRP A 608 24.57 -5.86 -10.51
N LYS A 609 24.93 -6.37 -11.69
CA LYS A 609 25.66 -7.64 -11.85
C LYS A 609 27.17 -7.54 -11.55
N GLY A 610 27.68 -6.38 -11.15
CA GLY A 610 29.08 -6.16 -10.81
C GLY A 610 30.00 -5.92 -12.00
N LEU A 611 29.47 -5.63 -13.20
CA LEU A 611 30.31 -5.24 -14.34
C LEU A 611 30.78 -3.80 -14.20
N THR A 612 32.01 -3.55 -14.63
CA THR A 612 32.52 -2.17 -14.77
C THR A 612 31.82 -1.47 -15.96
N PRO A 613 31.74 -0.13 -15.96
CA PRO A 613 31.16 0.61 -17.08
C PRO A 613 31.80 0.26 -18.43
N ALA A 614 33.13 0.09 -18.49
CA ALA A 614 33.84 -0.28 -19.71
C ALA A 614 33.44 -1.69 -20.22
N ALA A 615 33.36 -2.67 -19.32
CA ALA A 615 32.95 -4.03 -19.68
C ALA A 615 31.46 -4.08 -20.10
N ALA A 616 30.62 -3.24 -19.50
CA ALA A 616 29.22 -3.10 -19.91
C ALA A 616 29.11 -2.51 -21.32
N GLU A 617 29.92 -1.51 -21.67
CA GLU A 617 29.92 -0.88 -22.99
C GLU A 617 30.44 -1.82 -24.10
N GLU A 618 31.50 -2.59 -23.81
CA GLU A 618 32.00 -3.63 -24.71
C GLU A 618 30.92 -4.70 -24.97
N LEU A 619 30.27 -5.17 -23.90
CA LEU A 619 29.18 -6.14 -24.02
C LEU A 619 28.00 -5.55 -24.80
N TRP A 620 27.62 -4.30 -24.56
CA TRP A 620 26.57 -3.60 -25.30
C TRP A 620 26.87 -3.55 -26.80
N THR A 621 28.08 -3.16 -27.17
CA THR A 621 28.53 -3.11 -28.57
C THR A 621 28.46 -4.49 -29.23
N SER A 622 28.93 -5.54 -28.54
CA SER A 622 28.82 -6.92 -28.99
C SER A 622 27.36 -7.34 -29.23
N ARG A 623 26.45 -6.96 -28.32
CA ARG A 623 25.02 -7.28 -28.42
C ARG A 623 24.35 -6.62 -29.63
N ILE A 624 24.71 -5.37 -29.92
CA ILE A 624 24.21 -4.66 -31.12
C ILE A 624 24.68 -5.36 -32.39
N GLN A 625 25.94 -5.76 -32.47
CA GLN A 625 26.49 -6.37 -33.69
C GLN A 625 25.94 -7.78 -33.92
N GLU A 626 25.72 -8.55 -32.86
CA GLU A 626 25.45 -9.97 -32.96
C GLU A 626 23.98 -10.34 -32.69
N GLU A 627 23.33 -9.76 -31.68
CA GLU A 627 21.95 -10.14 -31.32
C GLU A 627 20.89 -9.34 -32.07
N TRP A 628 21.09 -8.03 -32.23
CA TRP A 628 20.04 -7.14 -32.74
C TRP A 628 19.59 -7.46 -34.16
N PRO A 629 20.48 -7.76 -35.14
CA PRO A 629 20.03 -8.09 -36.49
C PRO A 629 19.06 -9.28 -36.51
N ARG A 630 19.29 -10.28 -35.66
CA ARG A 630 18.41 -11.46 -35.55
C ARG A 630 17.11 -11.14 -34.85
N ILE A 631 17.16 -10.31 -33.79
CA ILE A 631 15.95 -9.90 -33.07
C ILE A 631 15.07 -9.03 -33.98
N ASP A 632 15.66 -8.08 -34.68
CA ASP A 632 14.93 -7.10 -35.51
C ASP A 632 14.23 -7.72 -36.72
N LEU A 633 14.68 -8.90 -37.20
CA LEU A 633 13.95 -9.67 -38.21
C LEU A 633 12.53 -10.07 -37.74
N GLN A 634 12.33 -10.25 -36.43
CA GLN A 634 11.00 -10.56 -35.88
C GLN A 634 10.05 -9.35 -35.99
N ARG A 635 10.57 -8.12 -36.05
CA ARG A 635 9.76 -6.91 -36.15
C ARG A 635 8.96 -6.85 -37.45
N THR A 636 9.50 -7.35 -38.56
CA THR A 636 8.83 -7.29 -39.87
C THR A 636 7.67 -8.27 -40.01
N SER A 637 7.62 -9.30 -39.14
CA SER A 637 6.59 -10.34 -39.15
C SER A 637 5.67 -10.28 -37.92
N ALA A 638 5.86 -9.29 -37.05
CA ALA A 638 5.02 -9.02 -35.89
C ALA A 638 3.67 -8.43 -36.32
N ASP A 639 2.60 -8.89 -35.67
CA ASP A 639 1.24 -8.39 -35.90
C ASP A 639 1.03 -7.02 -35.27
N ILE A 640 1.73 -6.75 -34.15
CA ILE A 640 1.67 -5.47 -33.43
C ILE A 640 3.08 -5.03 -33.06
N VAL A 641 3.36 -3.73 -33.21
CA VAL A 641 4.57 -3.09 -32.69
C VAL A 641 4.15 -2.09 -31.61
N ILE A 642 4.76 -2.19 -30.42
CA ILE A 642 4.48 -1.32 -29.28
C ILE A 642 5.74 -0.56 -28.90
N ASN A 643 5.65 0.76 -28.80
CA ASN A 643 6.69 1.59 -28.20
C ASN A 643 6.35 1.88 -26.74
N LEU A 644 7.12 1.32 -25.81
CA LEU A 644 6.86 1.47 -24.38
C LEU A 644 7.30 2.83 -23.81
N GLU A 645 8.07 3.64 -24.53
CA GLU A 645 8.45 4.97 -24.04
C GLU A 645 7.27 5.95 -24.05
N GLU A 646 6.39 5.85 -25.04
CA GLU A 646 5.17 6.68 -25.10
C GLU A 646 4.15 6.32 -24.01
N ALA A 647 4.23 5.10 -23.46
CA ALA A 647 3.35 4.61 -22.39
C ALA A 647 3.94 4.71 -20.97
N LEU A 648 5.21 5.10 -20.83
CA LEU A 648 5.95 5.06 -19.56
C LEU A 648 6.63 6.40 -19.18
N LEU A 649 6.55 7.44 -20.00
CA LEU A 649 7.09 8.78 -19.69
C LEU A 649 6.11 9.62 -18.87
#